data_AF-A0A9N9G6P5-F1
#
_entry.id   AF-A0A9N9G6P5-F1
#
_cell.length_a   1.000
_cell.length_b   1.000
_cell.length_c   1.000
_cell.angle_alpha   90.00
_cell.angle_beta   90.00
_cell.angle_gamma   90.00
#
_symmetry.space_group_name_H-M   'P 1'
#
loop_
_entity.id
_entity.type
_entity.pdbx_description
1 polymer ?
#
loop_
_entity_poly.entity_id
_entity_poly.type
_entity_poly.pdbx_seq_one_letter_code
_entity_poly.pdbx_strand_id
1 'polypeptide(L)'
;MSVKSSEVQLLASSMPSLKTTKANRFRHVIGICAMDNKARSKPMMNILNRLHAYDEFETVIFGDKVILDEDVENWPICDIFISFFSIGFPLNKAIEYVKLRKPFCVNDLPMQKILWDRRLVMKILDILGVQTPKRLIASRDGGSKIDSDVMSQVLKNVDATLDTLDQILVPPAKVEMIDIDTISVDNQILRKPFVEKPISGEDHNIHIYYSSEMGGGGRRLFRKVANKSSEFDPSLSEPRTNGSYIYEQFMDADNAEDVKVYTIGPTYAHAETRKSPVVDGLVKRNTNGKEVRYVTTLTPKEKKIAADISRVFDQTVCGFDLLRVHGQSYVIDVNGWSFVKGNDDYYNNCARILRNMFLNAVRKRKLSCDTIPKELRFEISWRLKSFISVFRHADRTPKQKIKFNFRSEPFIELLNGSDEEVILRKEYELKRVSDAANKAIQLQCEDLTKLEQLKLVLQMKGELPGTKVQIKPTYDKSTGAFTKLQLIVKWGGEFTHSARYQSRELGENLRKDLLILNRNVFNDVKIYTSSERRVSTTEMLDDSNAAKEQMDIVKSQLRNLLKSRDTNKMDNITWSKDKPEICIIIQQVIKIMKKLQKIMRENFEKMEYENIQSRWCCSENPILFRERWEKLFRDFCNVDLLKFDSTPQEYGIDNKEKLQIGLLTSNLLLQDIIKNLEITFELYERHRGLNGDKEYSLRIAFSPGAHDPNILDLQLDARHCLNVAPRM
;
A
#
# COMPACT_ATOMS: atom_id res chain seq x y z
N MET A 1 -28.85 -46.66 8.04
CA MET A 1 -30.14 -45.97 8.29
C MET A 1 -29.85 -44.54 8.67
N SER A 2 -30.52 -43.63 7.97
CA SER A 2 -30.39 -42.17 8.00
C SER A 2 -31.10 -41.56 9.21
N VAL A 3 -30.51 -40.54 9.84
CA VAL A 3 -31.22 -39.46 10.56
C VAL A 3 -30.40 -38.17 10.37
N LYS A 4 -30.73 -37.42 9.31
CA LYS A 4 -31.43 -36.12 9.28
C LYS A 4 -30.66 -34.92 9.87
N SER A 5 -30.18 -34.13 8.92
CA SER A 5 -29.79 -32.72 8.98
C SER A 5 -31.01 -31.79 9.09
N SER A 6 -31.12 -31.03 10.18
CA SER A 6 -31.92 -29.80 10.24
C SER A 6 -31.60 -29.07 11.54
N GLU A 7 -30.87 -27.96 11.46
CA GLU A 7 -30.89 -26.80 12.39
C GLU A 7 -29.61 -25.95 12.27
N VAL A 8 -29.46 -25.19 11.17
CA VAL A 8 -28.75 -23.90 11.18
C VAL A 8 -29.35 -23.02 10.07
N GLN A 9 -30.58 -22.54 10.26
CA GLN A 9 -31.18 -21.55 9.37
C GLN A 9 -32.05 -20.58 10.18
N LEU A 10 -31.39 -19.69 10.92
CA LEU A 10 -32.03 -18.52 11.56
C LEU A 10 -30.94 -17.51 11.94
N LEU A 11 -30.74 -16.51 11.07
CA LEU A 11 -30.28 -15.12 11.35
C LEU A 11 -30.01 -14.36 10.02
N ALA A 12 -30.94 -14.48 9.06
CA ALA A 12 -30.93 -13.70 7.82
C ALA A 12 -32.26 -12.96 7.67
N SER A 13 -32.43 -11.91 8.46
CA SER A 13 -33.50 -10.91 8.33
C SER A 13 -33.02 -9.64 9.03
N SER A 14 -32.48 -8.63 8.35
CA SER A 14 -33.27 -7.71 7.54
C SER A 14 -32.32 -6.84 6.69
N MET A 15 -32.23 -7.13 5.40
CA MET A 15 -31.89 -6.11 4.40
C MET A 15 -33.08 -6.04 3.44
N PRO A 16 -33.61 -4.84 3.13
CA PRO A 16 -34.74 -4.73 2.22
C PRO A 16 -34.35 -5.29 0.85
N SER A 17 -35.13 -6.24 0.34
CA SER A 17 -34.98 -6.71 -1.04
C SER A 17 -35.28 -5.56 -2.00
N LEU A 18 -34.25 -4.97 -2.61
CA LEU A 18 -34.44 -4.02 -3.71
C LEU A 18 -34.98 -4.78 -4.92
N LYS A 19 -36.29 -4.67 -5.15
CA LYS A 19 -36.89 -4.93 -6.46
C LYS A 19 -36.28 -3.93 -7.45
N THR A 20 -35.48 -4.43 -8.38
CA THR A 20 -34.84 -3.67 -9.45
C THR A 20 -35.84 -3.38 -10.56
N THR A 21 -36.50 -2.22 -10.51
CA THR A 21 -37.01 -1.59 -11.72
C THR A 21 -35.85 -0.91 -12.45
N LYS A 22 -35.44 -1.51 -13.58
CA LYS A 22 -34.50 -0.93 -14.55
C LYS A 22 -35.09 0.35 -15.16
N ALA A 23 -34.95 1.47 -14.47
CA ALA A 23 -34.97 2.79 -15.07
C ALA A 23 -33.55 3.32 -15.07
N ASN A 24 -33.08 3.83 -16.21
CA ASN A 24 -31.74 4.35 -16.44
C ASN A 24 -31.50 5.60 -15.55
N ARG A 25 -31.26 5.39 -14.24
CA ARG A 25 -31.04 6.46 -13.26
C ARG A 25 -29.70 7.13 -13.56
N PHE A 26 -29.75 8.44 -13.78
CA PHE A 26 -28.58 9.28 -13.93
C PHE A 26 -27.69 9.13 -12.67
N ARG A 27 -26.43 8.76 -12.85
CA ARG A 27 -25.44 8.70 -11.76
C ARG A 27 -24.64 10.00 -11.72
N HIS A 28 -24.48 10.57 -10.53
CA HIS A 28 -23.63 11.75 -10.30
C HIS A 28 -22.17 11.33 -10.13
N VAL A 29 -21.23 12.14 -10.63
CA VAL A 29 -19.80 11.80 -10.63
C VAL A 29 -19.10 12.41 -9.43
N ILE A 30 -18.50 11.55 -8.59
CA ILE A 30 -17.61 11.94 -7.49
C ILE A 30 -16.16 11.87 -7.99
N GLY A 31 -15.50 13.02 -8.09
CA GLY A 31 -14.08 13.14 -8.39
C GLY A 31 -13.25 13.08 -7.10
N ILE A 32 -12.33 12.11 -7.02
CA ILE A 32 -11.34 12.03 -5.94
C ILE A 32 -10.00 12.54 -6.49
N CYS A 33 -9.62 13.74 -6.05
CA CYS A 33 -8.39 14.40 -6.42
C CYS A 33 -7.48 14.51 -5.19
N ALA A 34 -6.74 13.45 -4.93
CA ALA A 34 -5.72 13.36 -3.90
C ALA A 34 -4.66 12.37 -4.36
N MET A 35 -3.49 12.39 -3.74
CA MET A 35 -2.43 11.43 -4.04
C MET A 35 -2.94 9.98 -3.91
N ASP A 36 -2.49 9.07 -4.77
CA ASP A 36 -2.98 7.70 -4.92
C ASP A 36 -2.97 6.93 -3.59
N ASN A 37 -1.92 7.13 -2.79
CA ASN A 37 -1.79 6.53 -1.46
C ASN A 37 -2.90 6.96 -0.48
N LYS A 38 -3.52 8.12 -0.68
CA LYS A 38 -4.67 8.61 0.08
C LYS A 38 -5.99 8.24 -0.60
N ALA A 39 -6.09 8.44 -1.91
CA ALA A 39 -7.28 8.15 -2.70
C ALA A 39 -7.67 6.66 -2.66
N ARG A 40 -6.69 5.76 -2.61
CA ARG A 40 -6.89 4.30 -2.50
C ARG A 40 -6.71 3.76 -1.08
N SER A 41 -6.73 4.62 -0.07
CA SER A 41 -6.55 4.19 1.32
C SER A 41 -7.73 3.32 1.81
N LYS A 42 -7.48 2.32 2.67
CA LYS A 42 -8.54 1.44 3.22
C LYS A 42 -9.77 2.22 3.75
N PRO A 43 -9.64 3.33 4.49
CA PRO A 43 -10.79 4.14 4.92
C PRO A 43 -11.58 4.76 3.76
N MET A 44 -10.88 5.36 2.79
CA MET A 44 -11.52 5.96 1.61
C MET A 44 -12.32 4.90 0.84
N MET A 45 -11.72 3.75 0.56
CA MET A 45 -12.38 2.65 -0.14
C MET A 45 -13.61 2.14 0.60
N ASN A 46 -13.57 2.07 1.93
CA ASN A 46 -14.74 1.66 2.73
C ASN A 46 -15.92 2.63 2.62
N ILE A 47 -15.64 3.93 2.55
CA ILE A 47 -16.67 4.98 2.41
C ILE A 47 -17.23 4.99 0.99
N LEU A 48 -16.36 4.95 -0.02
CA LEU A 48 -16.77 4.93 -1.43
C LEU A 48 -17.61 3.71 -1.79
N ASN A 49 -17.23 2.51 -1.33
CA ASN A 49 -18.02 1.30 -1.55
C ASN A 49 -19.44 1.40 -0.95
N ARG A 50 -19.58 2.06 0.21
CA ARG A 50 -20.89 2.29 0.83
C ARG A 50 -21.72 3.32 0.06
N LEU A 51 -21.10 4.35 -0.50
CA LEU A 51 -21.77 5.30 -1.39
C LEU A 51 -22.24 4.62 -2.69
N HIS A 52 -21.42 3.73 -3.24
CA HIS A 52 -21.70 2.95 -4.44
C HIS A 52 -22.83 1.93 -4.29
N ALA A 53 -23.09 1.45 -3.07
CA ALA A 53 -24.16 0.49 -2.80
C ALA A 53 -25.56 1.02 -3.14
N TYR A 54 -25.75 2.35 -3.19
CA TYR A 54 -27.02 2.99 -3.54
C TYR A 54 -27.24 3.17 -5.05
N ASP A 55 -26.21 2.89 -5.87
CA ASP A 55 -26.20 3.06 -7.33
C ASP A 55 -26.57 4.47 -7.85
N GLU A 56 -26.38 5.49 -7.01
CA GLU A 56 -26.64 6.90 -7.32
C GLU A 56 -25.40 7.66 -7.82
N PHE A 57 -24.22 7.13 -7.52
CA PHE A 57 -22.94 7.78 -7.78
C PHE A 57 -22.00 6.88 -8.58
N GLU A 58 -21.23 7.50 -9.46
CA GLU A 58 -20.02 6.92 -10.06
C GLU A 58 -18.81 7.68 -9.49
N THR A 59 -17.67 7.00 -9.33
CA THR A 59 -16.46 7.63 -8.80
C THR A 59 -15.35 7.59 -9.83
N VAL A 60 -14.62 8.70 -9.95
CA VAL A 60 -13.42 8.82 -10.76
C VAL A 60 -12.28 9.27 -9.86
N ILE A 61 -11.24 8.44 -9.77
CA ILE A 61 -9.98 8.79 -9.10
C ILE A 61 -9.07 9.43 -10.16
N PHE A 62 -8.56 10.63 -9.90
CA PHE A 62 -7.80 11.38 -10.90
C PHE A 62 -6.43 10.72 -11.16
N GLY A 63 -5.79 10.24 -10.09
CA GLY A 63 -4.49 9.57 -10.13
C GLY A 63 -3.31 10.54 -10.17
N ASP A 64 -2.18 10.13 -9.59
CA ASP A 64 -0.99 10.98 -9.40
C ASP A 64 -0.52 11.62 -10.71
N LYS A 65 -0.44 10.84 -11.78
CA LYS A 65 0.00 11.32 -13.09
C LYS A 65 -0.86 12.46 -13.64
N VAL A 66 -2.19 12.35 -13.56
CA VAL A 66 -3.07 13.42 -14.02
C VAL A 66 -2.89 14.66 -13.16
N ILE A 67 -2.84 14.47 -11.84
CA ILE A 67 -2.70 15.56 -10.87
C ILE A 67 -1.37 16.31 -11.05
N LEU A 68 -0.27 15.59 -11.24
CA LEU A 68 1.07 16.16 -11.33
C LEU A 68 1.38 16.66 -12.74
N ASP A 69 1.17 15.82 -13.77
CA ASP A 69 1.77 16.03 -15.09
C ASP A 69 0.82 16.70 -16.10
N GLU A 70 -0.50 16.62 -15.92
CA GLU A 70 -1.48 17.15 -16.88
C GLU A 70 -2.06 18.49 -16.42
N ASP A 71 -2.37 19.36 -17.38
CA ASP A 71 -3.05 20.64 -17.11
C ASP A 71 -4.50 20.43 -16.65
N VAL A 72 -5.01 21.38 -15.87
CA VAL A 72 -6.31 21.29 -15.18
C VAL A 72 -7.51 21.20 -16.14
N GLU A 73 -7.36 21.66 -17.38
CA GLU A 73 -8.39 21.53 -18.42
C GLU A 73 -8.60 20.06 -18.82
N ASN A 74 -7.53 19.25 -18.74
CA ASN A 74 -7.53 17.84 -19.11
C ASN A 74 -7.92 16.91 -17.95
N TRP A 75 -8.17 17.46 -16.76
CA TRP A 75 -8.60 16.67 -15.61
C TRP A 75 -10.04 16.15 -15.79
N PRO A 76 -10.37 14.97 -15.21
CA PRO A 76 -11.71 14.40 -15.29
C PRO A 76 -12.78 15.35 -14.76
N ILE A 77 -13.93 15.40 -15.42
CA ILE A 77 -15.04 16.26 -15.00
C ILE A 77 -15.88 15.53 -13.94
N CYS A 78 -16.23 16.23 -12.87
CA CYS A 78 -17.04 15.68 -11.78
C CYS A 78 -18.08 16.68 -11.24
N ASP A 79 -19.15 16.15 -10.65
CA ASP A 79 -20.20 16.92 -9.97
C ASP A 79 -19.78 17.30 -8.55
N ILE A 80 -19.21 16.32 -7.85
CA ILE A 80 -18.77 16.40 -6.47
C ILE A 80 -17.25 16.22 -6.47
N PHE A 81 -16.54 17.08 -5.76
CA PHE A 81 -15.10 17.11 -5.72
C PHE A 81 -14.60 16.91 -4.30
N ILE A 82 -13.89 15.80 -4.11
CA ILE A 82 -13.19 15.47 -2.87
C ILE A 82 -11.71 15.67 -3.14
N SER A 83 -11.14 16.72 -2.57
CA SER A 83 -9.73 17.05 -2.71
C SER A 83 -9.19 17.58 -1.40
N PHE A 84 -7.98 17.16 -1.06
CA PHE A 84 -7.32 17.57 0.16
C PHE A 84 -5.81 17.51 0.00
N PHE A 85 -5.14 18.44 0.65
CA PHE A 85 -3.70 18.54 0.65
C PHE A 85 -3.05 17.36 1.37
N SER A 86 -1.93 16.93 0.81
CA SER A 86 -0.90 16.14 1.48
C SER A 86 0.44 16.52 0.87
N ILE A 87 1.54 16.25 1.58
CA ILE A 87 2.89 16.48 1.05
C ILE A 87 3.03 15.91 -0.38
N GLY A 88 3.49 16.75 -1.31
CA GLY A 88 3.62 16.44 -2.75
C GLY A 88 2.38 16.74 -3.61
N PHE A 89 1.24 17.09 -3.01
CA PHE A 89 0.02 17.40 -3.75
C PHE A 89 -0.03 18.87 -4.22
N PRO A 90 -0.26 19.14 -5.52
CA PRO A 90 -0.31 20.50 -6.06
C PRO A 90 -1.66 21.18 -5.78
N LEU A 91 -1.82 21.70 -4.55
CA LEU A 91 -3.08 22.35 -4.12
C LEU A 91 -3.52 23.49 -5.03
N ASN A 92 -2.58 24.30 -5.56
CA ASN A 92 -2.90 25.41 -6.46
C ASN A 92 -3.58 24.93 -7.77
N LYS A 93 -3.10 23.84 -8.38
CA LYS A 93 -3.76 23.23 -9.56
C LYS A 93 -5.19 22.78 -9.23
N ALA A 94 -5.39 22.18 -8.06
CA ALA A 94 -6.72 21.77 -7.64
C ALA A 94 -7.66 22.97 -7.41
N ILE A 95 -7.15 24.11 -6.91
CA ILE A 95 -7.91 25.37 -6.79
C ILE A 95 -8.27 25.91 -8.20
N GLU A 96 -7.33 25.89 -9.14
CA GLU A 96 -7.59 26.29 -10.54
C GLU A 96 -8.65 25.43 -11.21
N TYR A 97 -8.59 24.11 -11.02
CA TYR A 97 -9.61 23.17 -11.49
C TYR A 97 -11.00 23.52 -10.93
N VAL A 98 -11.09 23.85 -9.63
CA VAL A 98 -12.35 24.26 -9.00
C VAL A 98 -12.87 25.58 -9.58
N LYS A 99 -11.99 26.56 -9.84
CA LYS A 99 -12.36 27.82 -10.50
C LYS A 99 -12.90 27.57 -11.92
N LEU A 100 -12.27 26.66 -12.66
CA LEU A 100 -12.63 26.31 -14.04
C LEU A 100 -13.95 25.52 -14.13
N ARG A 101 -14.10 24.45 -13.35
CA ARG A 101 -15.19 23.47 -13.49
C ARG A 101 -16.34 23.65 -12.50
N LYS A 102 -16.12 24.43 -11.44
CA LYS A 102 -17.08 24.79 -10.38
C LYS A 102 -17.85 23.59 -9.76
N PRO A 103 -17.18 22.48 -9.39
CA PRO A 103 -17.85 21.34 -8.76
C PRO A 103 -18.31 21.66 -7.33
N PHE A 104 -19.10 20.77 -6.73
CA PHE A 104 -19.37 20.81 -5.29
C PHE A 104 -18.18 20.27 -4.51
N CYS A 105 -17.42 21.17 -3.88
CA CYS A 105 -16.28 20.81 -3.05
C CYS A 105 -16.75 20.37 -1.66
N VAL A 106 -16.28 19.21 -1.20
CA VAL A 106 -16.63 18.68 0.13
C VAL A 106 -15.91 19.44 1.24
N ASN A 107 -14.62 19.67 1.05
CA ASN A 107 -13.85 20.62 1.84
C ASN A 107 -13.48 21.77 0.93
N ASP A 108 -13.44 23.00 1.48
CA ASP A 108 -12.91 24.13 0.74
C ASP A 108 -11.40 23.96 0.54
N LEU A 109 -10.91 24.23 -0.68
CA LEU A 109 -9.51 24.03 -1.03
C LEU A 109 -8.62 25.21 -0.61
N PRO A 110 -8.97 26.48 -0.94
CA PRO A 110 -8.20 27.63 -0.47
C PRO A 110 -8.00 27.65 1.06
N MET A 111 -9.04 27.29 1.83
CA MET A 111 -8.99 27.26 3.30
C MET A 111 -8.01 26.21 3.86
N GLN A 112 -7.58 25.23 3.07
CA GLN A 112 -6.56 24.28 3.50
C GLN A 112 -5.18 24.93 3.70
N LYS A 113 -4.91 26.07 3.02
CA LYS A 113 -3.65 26.81 3.19
C LYS A 113 -3.47 27.35 4.61
N ILE A 114 -4.56 27.61 5.33
CA ILE A 114 -4.54 28.09 6.72
C ILE A 114 -3.95 27.02 7.65
N LEU A 115 -4.20 25.75 7.34
CA LEU A 115 -3.73 24.62 8.15
C LEU A 115 -2.21 24.44 8.07
N TRP A 116 -1.54 25.06 7.09
CA TRP A 116 -0.08 25.03 6.96
C TRP A 116 0.63 25.89 8.01
N ASP A 117 -0.05 26.89 8.59
CA ASP A 117 0.53 27.78 9.59
C ASP A 117 -0.22 27.69 10.91
N ARG A 118 0.42 27.08 11.91
CA ARG A 118 -0.16 26.90 13.24
C ARG A 118 -0.54 28.23 13.89
N ARG A 119 0.16 29.34 13.58
CA ARG A 119 -0.15 30.66 14.16
C ARG A 119 -1.58 31.08 13.80
N LEU A 120 -1.96 30.85 12.55
CA LEU A 120 -3.28 31.21 12.03
C LEU A 120 -4.38 30.33 12.59
N VAL A 121 -4.16 29.01 12.58
CA VAL A 121 -5.07 28.05 13.20
C VAL A 121 -5.35 28.47 14.65
N MET A 122 -4.29 28.74 15.40
CA MET A 122 -4.35 29.16 16.79
C MET A 122 -5.12 30.49 16.97
N LYS A 123 -4.86 31.51 16.15
CA LYS A 123 -5.59 32.79 16.21
C LYS A 123 -7.07 32.65 15.88
N ILE A 124 -7.42 31.80 14.91
CA ILE A 124 -8.82 31.49 14.61
C ILE A 124 -9.49 30.84 15.81
N LEU A 125 -8.82 29.90 16.49
CA LEU A 125 -9.35 29.28 17.71
C LEU A 125 -9.55 30.29 18.84
N ASP A 126 -8.66 31.28 19.00
CA ASP A 126 -8.83 32.36 19.98
C ASP A 126 -10.10 33.18 19.71
N ILE A 127 -10.33 33.56 18.45
CA ILE A 127 -11.51 34.35 18.04
C ILE A 127 -12.80 33.57 18.32
N LEU A 128 -12.79 32.25 18.13
CA LEU A 128 -13.92 31.38 18.44
C LEU A 128 -14.13 31.15 19.94
N GLY A 129 -13.23 31.65 20.81
CA GLY A 129 -13.24 31.35 22.23
C GLY A 129 -12.99 29.87 22.53
N VAL A 130 -12.34 29.15 21.61
CA VAL A 130 -11.95 27.75 21.81
C VAL A 130 -10.71 27.73 22.69
N GLN A 131 -10.79 26.98 23.78
CA GLN A 131 -9.71 26.90 24.74
C GLN A 131 -8.50 26.16 24.16
N THR A 132 -7.33 26.79 24.20
CA THR A 132 -6.04 26.23 23.79
C THR A 132 -5.00 26.44 24.90
N PRO A 133 -3.89 25.68 24.96
CA PRO A 133 -2.83 25.94 25.93
C PRO A 133 -2.30 27.37 25.85
N LYS A 134 -1.86 27.94 26.99
CA LYS A 134 -1.17 29.23 27.01
C LYS A 134 0.06 29.15 26.12
N ARG A 135 0.28 30.14 25.24
CA ARG A 135 1.35 30.09 24.24
C ARG A 135 2.06 31.41 24.02
N LEU A 136 3.32 31.31 23.59
CA LEU A 136 4.16 32.40 23.10
C LEU A 136 4.56 32.10 21.65
N ILE A 137 4.57 33.12 20.78
CA ILE A 137 4.88 32.97 19.36
C ILE A 137 6.24 33.62 19.08
N ALA A 138 7.24 32.79 18.79
CA ALA A 138 8.56 33.24 18.38
C ALA A 138 8.65 33.30 16.85
N SER A 139 8.22 34.42 16.26
CA SER A 139 8.36 34.63 14.81
C SER A 139 9.73 35.22 14.48
N ARG A 140 10.38 34.67 13.46
CA ARG A 140 11.65 35.16 12.88
C ARG A 140 11.55 35.36 11.36
N ASP A 141 10.40 35.03 10.78
CA ASP A 141 10.10 34.94 9.35
C ASP A 141 9.17 36.04 8.82
N GLY A 142 8.75 36.97 9.69
CA GLY A 142 7.89 38.11 9.33
C GLY A 142 6.40 37.79 9.19
N GLY A 143 5.93 36.66 9.73
CA GLY A 143 4.51 36.29 9.76
C GLY A 143 4.05 35.37 8.61
N SER A 144 2.74 35.11 8.56
CA SER A 144 2.15 34.20 7.59
C SER A 144 1.91 34.88 6.24
N LYS A 145 2.21 34.18 5.15
CA LYS A 145 1.97 34.65 3.77
C LYS A 145 0.75 33.95 3.20
N ILE A 146 -0.44 34.47 3.47
CA ILE A 146 -1.70 33.94 2.95
C ILE A 146 -2.32 34.91 1.94
N ASP A 147 -2.95 34.33 0.91
CA ASP A 147 -3.69 35.06 -0.12
C ASP A 147 -4.84 35.89 0.50
N SER A 148 -5.01 37.14 0.05
CA SER A 148 -6.06 38.07 0.52
C SER A 148 -7.48 37.48 0.47
N ASP A 149 -7.75 36.65 -0.54
CA ASP A 149 -9.06 36.02 -0.74
C ASP A 149 -9.37 35.02 0.38
N VAL A 150 -8.37 34.23 0.79
CA VAL A 150 -8.51 33.25 1.89
C VAL A 150 -8.73 33.98 3.21
N MET A 151 -8.00 35.06 3.43
CA MET A 151 -8.18 35.90 4.62
C MET A 151 -9.58 36.51 4.69
N SER A 152 -10.10 37.00 3.57
CA SER A 152 -11.46 37.55 3.48
C SER A 152 -12.53 36.50 3.81
N GLN A 153 -12.34 35.25 3.35
CA GLN A 153 -13.23 34.13 3.65
C GLN A 153 -13.18 33.76 5.14
N VAL A 154 -12.00 33.75 5.77
CA VAL A 154 -11.87 33.53 7.22
C VAL A 154 -12.66 34.57 7.99
N LEU A 155 -12.47 35.87 7.70
CA LEU A 155 -13.16 36.98 8.37
C LEU A 155 -14.67 36.82 8.31
N LYS A 156 -15.18 36.46 7.12
CA LYS A 156 -16.60 36.18 6.93
C LYS A 156 -17.09 35.01 7.78
N ASN A 157 -16.28 33.96 7.93
CA ASN A 157 -16.64 32.77 8.69
C ASN A 157 -16.62 32.99 10.21
N VAL A 158 -15.75 33.89 10.69
CA VAL A 158 -15.62 34.24 12.12
C VAL A 158 -16.43 35.49 12.52
N ASP A 159 -17.09 36.16 11.58
CA ASP A 159 -17.84 37.41 11.79
C ASP A 159 -16.98 38.51 12.45
N ALA A 160 -15.74 38.68 11.96
CA ALA A 160 -14.76 39.63 12.49
C ALA A 160 -14.32 40.67 11.44
N THR A 161 -13.81 41.82 11.89
CA THR A 161 -13.28 42.89 11.03
C THR A 161 -11.81 42.64 10.64
N LEU A 162 -11.37 43.23 9.51
CA LEU A 162 -10.00 43.12 8.97
C LEU A 162 -8.91 43.46 10.01
N ASP A 163 -9.18 44.44 10.88
CA ASP A 163 -8.26 44.90 11.94
C ASP A 163 -7.80 43.78 12.90
N THR A 164 -8.59 42.70 13.02
CA THR A 164 -8.30 41.55 13.88
C THR A 164 -7.29 40.57 13.26
N LEU A 165 -7.18 40.55 11.93
CA LEU A 165 -6.27 39.67 11.18
C LEU A 165 -5.03 40.40 10.66
N ASP A 166 -5.06 41.73 10.50
CA ASP A 166 -3.87 42.54 10.15
C ASP A 166 -2.74 42.44 11.20
N GLN A 167 -3.03 41.92 12.38
CA GLN A 167 -2.05 41.57 13.43
C GLN A 167 -1.30 40.24 13.17
N ILE A 168 -1.51 39.57 12.03
CA ILE A 168 -0.79 38.34 11.62
C ILE A 168 0.66 38.62 11.19
N LEU A 169 0.98 39.88 10.91
CA LEU A 169 2.37 40.36 10.90
C LEU A 169 2.90 40.31 12.33
N VAL A 170 3.32 39.11 12.76
CA VAL A 170 4.06 38.96 14.00
C VAL A 170 5.45 39.53 13.72
N PRO A 171 5.82 40.69 14.30
CA PRO A 171 7.16 41.23 14.12
C PRO A 171 8.18 40.20 14.62
N PRO A 172 9.43 40.24 14.14
CA PRO A 172 10.49 39.41 14.68
C PRO A 172 10.53 39.54 16.21
N ALA A 173 10.27 38.44 16.89
CA ALA A 173 10.18 38.41 18.34
C ALA A 173 11.58 38.21 18.92
N LYS A 174 11.90 38.94 20.00
CA LYS A 174 13.13 38.71 20.75
C LYS A 174 12.91 37.52 21.66
N VAL A 175 13.69 36.45 21.44
CA VAL A 175 13.60 35.21 22.21
C VAL A 175 14.86 35.03 23.03
N GLU A 176 14.70 34.93 24.34
CA GLU A 176 15.81 34.84 25.30
C GLU A 176 15.47 33.82 26.37
N MET A 177 16.45 33.02 26.81
CA MET A 177 16.32 32.25 28.05
C MET A 177 16.68 33.17 29.21
N ILE A 178 15.73 33.43 30.11
CA ILE A 178 15.98 34.26 31.31
C ILE A 178 16.82 33.47 32.31
N ASP A 179 16.51 32.18 32.44
CA ASP A 179 17.21 31.22 33.28
C ASP A 179 17.15 29.83 32.61
N ILE A 180 17.64 28.79 33.29
CA ILE A 180 17.68 27.41 32.75
C ILE A 180 16.29 26.82 32.43
N ASP A 181 15.23 27.31 33.08
CA ASP A 181 13.87 26.77 33.00
C ASP A 181 12.85 27.77 32.43
N THR A 182 13.21 29.02 32.15
CA THR A 182 12.27 30.07 31.74
C THR A 182 12.66 30.71 30.42
N ILE A 183 11.77 30.60 29.43
CA ILE A 183 11.89 31.28 28.15
C ILE A 183 11.10 32.60 28.18
N SER A 184 11.68 33.64 27.59
CA SER A 184 11.06 34.94 27.30
C SER A 184 10.87 35.13 25.81
N VAL A 185 9.68 35.55 25.41
CA VAL A 185 9.38 36.02 24.07
C VAL A 185 8.70 37.39 24.20
N ASP A 186 9.38 38.45 23.75
CA ASP A 186 8.91 39.84 23.85
C ASP A 186 8.43 40.22 25.27
N ASN A 187 9.25 39.92 26.29
CA ASN A 187 8.99 40.13 27.72
C ASN A 187 7.87 39.28 28.34
N GLN A 188 7.25 38.37 27.57
CA GLN A 188 6.34 37.38 28.12
C GLN A 188 7.08 36.10 28.46
N ILE A 189 6.81 35.56 29.64
CA ILE A 189 7.54 34.41 30.18
C ILE A 189 6.72 33.12 30.13
N LEU A 190 7.42 32.01 29.88
CA LEU A 190 6.90 30.66 30.00
C LEU A 190 7.95 29.77 30.68
N ARG A 191 7.57 29.09 31.76
CA ARG A 191 8.46 28.20 32.51
C ARG A 191 8.28 26.76 32.04
N LYS A 192 9.34 25.96 32.07
CA LYS A 192 9.29 24.51 31.84
C LYS A 192 8.39 23.83 32.90
N PRO A 193 7.66 22.75 32.53
CA PRO A 193 7.69 22.13 31.21
C PRO A 193 6.89 22.90 30.15
N PHE A 194 7.45 22.99 28.95
CA PHE A 194 6.78 23.59 27.79
C PHE A 194 7.02 22.77 26.52
N VAL A 195 6.12 22.94 25.56
CA VAL A 195 6.13 22.29 24.24
C VAL A 195 6.56 23.31 23.20
N GLU A 196 7.55 22.97 22.38
CA GLU A 196 7.97 23.76 21.23
C GLU A 196 7.48 23.09 19.94
N LYS A 197 6.62 23.80 19.20
CA LYS A 197 6.10 23.35 17.91
C LYS A 197 6.67 24.24 16.79
N PRO A 198 7.17 23.67 15.68
CA PRO A 198 7.43 24.44 14.47
C PRO A 198 6.14 25.15 14.00
N ILE A 199 6.27 26.36 13.44
CA ILE A 199 5.09 27.08 12.91
C ILE A 199 4.38 26.32 11.77
N SER A 200 5.12 25.49 11.03
CA SER A 200 4.56 24.66 9.96
C SER A 200 3.67 23.57 10.55
N GLY A 201 2.42 23.50 10.09
CA GLY A 201 1.48 22.43 10.42
C GLY A 201 1.96 21.05 9.94
N GLU A 202 2.78 21.02 8.90
CA GLU A 202 3.33 19.79 8.29
C GLU A 202 4.62 19.30 8.96
N ASP A 203 5.29 20.15 9.73
CA ASP A 203 6.46 19.75 10.51
C ASP A 203 6.01 19.19 11.86
N HIS A 204 6.31 17.90 12.07
CA HIS A 204 5.94 17.14 13.27
C HIS A 204 7.11 16.98 14.25
N ASN A 205 8.22 17.69 14.06
CA ASN A 205 9.36 17.69 14.98
C ASN A 205 9.07 18.59 16.18
N ILE A 206 8.21 18.10 17.07
CA ILE A 206 7.77 18.80 18.28
C ILE A 206 8.72 18.42 19.42
N HIS A 207 9.19 19.40 20.18
CA HIS A 207 10.03 19.16 21.35
C HIS A 207 9.28 19.49 22.63
N ILE A 208 9.60 18.78 23.71
CA ILE A 208 9.12 19.04 25.06
C ILE A 208 10.34 19.22 25.93
N TYR A 209 10.37 20.29 26.70
CA TYR A 209 11.46 20.61 27.60
C TYR A 209 10.99 20.41 29.03
N TYR A 210 11.70 19.62 29.82
CA TYR A 210 11.38 19.38 31.24
C TYR A 210 12.19 20.31 32.12
N SER A 211 11.60 20.73 33.25
CA SER A 211 12.29 21.61 34.20
C SER A 211 13.43 20.88 34.91
N SER A 212 14.38 21.64 35.45
CA SER A 212 15.42 21.10 36.32
C SER A 212 14.85 20.32 37.52
N GLU A 213 13.73 20.78 38.09
CA GLU A 213 12.98 20.09 39.15
C GLU A 213 12.46 18.69 38.73
N MET A 214 12.18 18.50 37.45
CA MET A 214 11.75 17.22 36.87
C MET A 214 12.91 16.34 36.39
N GLY A 215 14.15 16.72 36.70
CA GLY A 215 15.36 16.02 36.25
C GLY A 215 15.97 16.54 34.95
N GLY A 216 15.41 17.61 34.37
CA GLY A 216 15.92 18.25 33.16
C GLY A 216 15.77 17.40 31.90
N GLY A 217 16.48 17.80 30.84
CA GLY A 217 16.38 17.20 29.52
C GLY A 217 15.04 17.48 28.83
N GLY A 218 14.73 16.68 27.82
CA GLY A 218 13.54 16.88 27.01
C GLY A 218 13.16 15.66 26.20
N ARG A 219 12.08 15.78 25.43
CA ARG A 219 11.55 14.72 24.58
C ARG A 219 11.34 15.23 23.17
N ARG A 220 11.87 14.50 22.19
CA ARG A 220 11.72 14.80 20.77
C ARG A 220 10.61 13.92 20.20
N LEU A 221 9.50 14.52 19.82
CA LEU A 221 8.42 13.85 19.10
C LEU A 221 8.73 13.91 17.61
N PHE A 222 8.35 12.85 16.91
CA PHE A 222 8.53 12.74 15.46
C PHE A 222 7.41 11.90 14.87
N ARG A 223 7.25 12.02 13.55
CA ARG A 223 6.31 11.17 12.81
C ARG A 223 6.68 9.71 13.04
N LYS A 224 5.71 8.93 13.52
CA LYS A 224 5.89 7.55 14.00
C LYS A 224 6.77 6.71 13.06
N VAL A 225 7.85 6.18 13.60
CA VAL A 225 8.76 5.24 12.92
C VAL A 225 8.70 3.91 13.67
N ALA A 226 8.18 2.87 13.00
CA ALA A 226 7.92 1.56 13.60
C ALA A 226 7.11 1.66 14.90
N ASN A 227 7.75 1.45 16.05
CA ASN A 227 7.11 1.36 17.36
C ASN A 227 7.30 2.63 18.20
N LYS A 228 8.03 3.61 17.69
CA LYS A 228 8.37 4.85 18.39
C LYS A 228 7.63 6.05 17.78
N SER A 229 7.19 6.96 18.63
CA SER A 229 6.64 8.27 18.28
C SER A 229 7.31 9.43 19.01
N SER A 230 8.21 9.13 19.95
CA SER A 230 9.09 10.11 20.58
C SER A 230 10.31 9.42 21.19
N GLU A 231 11.31 10.21 21.59
CA GLU A 231 12.50 9.75 22.30
C GLU A 231 12.89 10.77 23.37
N PHE A 232 13.31 10.30 24.54
CA PHE A 232 13.84 11.15 25.61
C PHE A 232 15.31 11.45 25.33
N ASP A 233 15.68 12.72 25.47
CA ASP A 233 17.03 13.24 25.26
C ASP A 233 17.45 13.98 26.54
N PRO A 234 18.34 13.38 27.37
CA PRO A 234 18.82 14.02 28.60
C PRO A 234 19.59 15.33 28.34
N SER A 235 20.15 15.51 27.14
CA SER A 235 20.93 16.69 26.77
C SER A 235 20.07 17.83 26.23
N LEU A 236 18.76 17.60 26.02
CA LEU A 236 17.86 18.59 25.46
C LEU A 236 17.44 19.61 26.52
N SER A 237 18.23 20.66 26.71
CA SER A 237 17.96 21.75 27.66
C SER A 237 17.49 23.03 26.99
N GLU A 238 18.01 23.37 25.80
CA GLU A 238 17.77 24.65 25.14
C GLU A 238 16.81 24.54 23.93
N PRO A 239 15.91 25.52 23.76
CA PRO A 239 15.00 25.60 22.61
C PRO A 239 15.76 25.83 21.30
N ARG A 240 15.13 25.45 20.18
CA ARG A 240 15.71 25.70 18.86
C ARG A 240 15.66 27.19 18.52
N THR A 241 16.75 27.71 17.98
CA THR A 241 16.88 29.12 17.58
C THR A 241 16.78 29.33 16.07
N ASN A 242 17.01 28.29 15.26
CA ASN A 242 16.94 28.36 13.80
C ASN A 242 15.53 28.03 13.28
N GLY A 243 14.71 29.06 13.07
CA GLY A 243 13.34 28.97 12.56
C GLY A 243 12.33 29.68 13.44
N SER A 244 11.05 29.63 13.08
CA SER A 244 9.95 30.18 13.89
C SER A 244 9.23 29.07 14.65
N TYR A 245 8.86 29.32 15.90
CA TYR A 245 8.27 28.32 16.79
C TYR A 245 7.11 28.89 17.62
N ILE A 246 6.22 28.00 18.06
CA ILE A 246 5.21 28.27 19.08
C ILE A 246 5.64 27.52 20.33
N TYR A 247 5.80 28.25 21.44
CA TYR A 247 6.05 27.67 22.76
C TYR A 247 4.73 27.62 23.53
N GLU A 248 4.24 26.43 23.83
CA GLU A 248 2.99 26.21 24.55
C GLU A 248 3.26 25.64 25.94
N GLN A 249 2.43 26.01 26.91
CA GLN A 249 2.42 25.37 28.22
C GLN A 249 2.22 23.87 28.05
N PHE A 250 3.07 23.07 28.70
CA PHE A 250 2.84 21.63 28.76
C PHE A 250 1.62 21.35 29.63
N MET A 251 0.71 20.54 29.11
CA MET A 251 -0.54 20.18 29.76
C MET A 251 -0.47 18.71 30.18
N ASP A 252 -0.60 18.43 31.47
CA ASP A 252 -0.66 17.06 31.98
C ASP A 252 -2.07 16.48 31.75
N ALA A 253 -2.21 15.67 30.70
CA ALA A 253 -3.51 15.17 30.25
C ALA A 253 -4.03 14.05 31.16
N ASP A 254 -5.33 14.06 31.42
CA ASP A 254 -6.02 13.03 32.19
C ASP A 254 -5.74 11.64 31.55
N ASN A 255 -5.27 10.69 32.35
CA ASN A 255 -4.86 9.34 31.92
C ASN A 255 -3.70 9.29 30.90
N ALA A 256 -3.00 10.40 30.65
CA ALA A 256 -1.94 10.52 29.66
C ALA A 256 -2.35 10.08 28.24
N GLU A 257 -3.59 10.42 27.85
CA GLU A 257 -4.16 10.13 26.54
C GLU A 257 -4.44 11.39 25.72
N ASP A 258 -4.22 11.29 24.40
CA ASP A 258 -4.67 12.32 23.46
C ASP A 258 -6.05 11.93 22.92
N VAL A 259 -6.98 12.88 22.86
CA VAL A 259 -8.28 12.70 22.19
C VAL A 259 -8.17 13.16 20.75
N LYS A 260 -8.40 12.25 19.80
CA LYS A 260 -8.52 12.57 18.37
C LYS A 260 -9.98 12.68 17.98
N VAL A 261 -10.37 13.82 17.43
CA VAL A 261 -11.74 14.10 16.99
C VAL A 261 -11.80 14.17 15.47
N TYR A 262 -12.85 13.59 14.89
CA TYR A 262 -13.07 13.50 13.44
C TYR A 262 -14.50 13.96 13.12
N THR A 263 -14.61 15.05 12.38
CA THR A 263 -15.88 15.69 12.01
C THR A 263 -16.34 15.26 10.62
N ILE A 264 -17.66 15.30 10.41
CA ILE A 264 -18.31 15.13 9.11
C ILE A 264 -19.42 16.17 9.02
N GLY A 265 -19.00 17.38 8.65
CA GLY A 265 -19.75 18.60 8.79
C GLY A 265 -19.95 18.97 10.27
N PRO A 266 -20.70 20.03 10.54
CA PRO A 266 -20.92 20.53 11.89
C PRO A 266 -21.86 19.63 12.73
N THR A 267 -22.52 18.65 12.11
CA THR A 267 -23.57 17.86 12.76
C THR A 267 -23.08 16.54 13.35
N TYR A 268 -21.89 16.08 12.99
CA TYR A 268 -21.37 14.79 13.42
C TYR A 268 -19.88 14.86 13.76
N ALA A 269 -19.52 14.30 14.90
CA ALA A 269 -18.15 14.15 15.33
C ALA A 269 -17.96 12.79 16.03
N HIS A 270 -16.90 12.09 15.66
CA HIS A 270 -16.44 10.85 16.29
C HIS A 270 -15.14 11.12 17.04
N ALA A 271 -14.93 10.50 18.18
CA ALA A 271 -13.72 10.70 18.97
C ALA A 271 -13.10 9.38 19.45
N GLU A 272 -11.77 9.33 19.44
CA GLU A 272 -10.98 8.19 19.91
C GLU A 272 -9.84 8.67 20.78
N THR A 273 -9.59 8.00 21.90
CA THR A 273 -8.38 8.21 22.68
C THR A 273 -7.25 7.30 22.22
N ARG A 274 -6.03 7.77 22.41
CA ARG A 274 -4.80 6.99 22.23
C ARG A 274 -3.79 7.38 23.29
N LYS A 275 -2.83 6.50 23.57
CA LYS A 275 -1.68 6.83 24.43
C LYS A 275 -0.93 8.04 23.88
N SER A 276 -0.68 9.03 24.74
CA SER A 276 0.05 10.23 24.34
C SER A 276 1.51 9.90 24.01
N PRO A 277 2.10 10.49 22.95
CA PRO A 277 3.52 10.33 22.64
C PRO A 277 4.46 10.83 23.74
N VAL A 278 3.96 11.63 24.69
CA VAL A 278 4.77 12.30 25.72
C VAL A 278 5.19 11.38 26.87
N VAL A 279 4.56 10.21 27.00
CA VAL A 279 4.78 9.27 28.12
C VAL A 279 6.16 8.60 28.01
N ASP A 280 6.29 7.61 27.13
CA ASP A 280 7.54 6.87 26.91
C ASP A 280 7.94 6.81 25.43
N GLY A 281 7.11 7.35 24.54
CA GLY A 281 7.30 7.30 23.09
C GLY A 281 6.98 5.95 22.45
N LEU A 282 6.59 4.93 23.22
CA LEU A 282 6.24 3.61 22.72
C LEU A 282 4.77 3.54 22.31
N VAL A 283 4.54 3.09 21.08
CA VAL A 283 3.22 2.93 20.50
C VAL A 283 2.60 1.63 20.99
N LYS A 284 1.53 1.72 21.77
CA LYS A 284 0.75 0.55 22.20
C LYS A 284 0.06 -0.08 20.98
N ARG A 285 0.38 -1.33 20.68
CA ARG A 285 -0.23 -2.10 19.58
C ARG A 285 -1.02 -3.29 20.11
N ASN A 286 -2.09 -3.65 19.41
CA ASN A 286 -2.85 -4.87 19.67
C ASN A 286 -2.15 -6.09 19.03
N THR A 287 -2.73 -7.27 19.23
CA THR A 287 -2.24 -8.55 18.67
C THR A 287 -2.12 -8.56 17.14
N ASN A 288 -2.90 -7.71 16.46
CA ASN A 288 -2.88 -7.55 15.00
C ASN A 288 -1.88 -6.46 14.55
N GLY A 289 -1.02 -5.97 15.46
CA GLY A 289 -0.04 -4.94 15.18
C GLY A 289 -0.63 -3.55 14.93
N LYS A 290 -1.93 -3.31 15.15
CA LYS A 290 -2.56 -1.98 15.00
C LYS A 290 -2.42 -1.18 16.29
N GLU A 291 -2.24 0.14 16.18
CA GLU A 291 -2.23 1.04 17.33
C GLU A 291 -3.55 0.91 18.11
N VAL A 292 -3.45 0.76 19.42
CA VAL A 292 -4.61 0.65 20.31
C VAL A 292 -5.28 2.02 20.42
N ARG A 293 -6.59 2.02 20.20
CA ARG A 293 -7.46 3.20 20.30
C ARG A 293 -8.75 2.80 21.00
N TYR A 294 -9.33 3.74 21.75
CA TYR A 294 -10.59 3.53 22.43
C TYR A 294 -11.58 4.60 22.01
N VAL A 295 -12.79 4.21 21.63
CA VAL A 295 -13.85 5.17 21.30
C VAL A 295 -14.20 5.94 22.57
N THR A 296 -14.29 7.26 22.49
CA THR A 296 -14.67 8.13 23.60
C THR A 296 -15.84 9.02 23.22
N THR A 297 -16.67 9.37 24.20
CA THR A 297 -17.82 10.25 23.98
C THR A 297 -17.40 11.70 24.15
N LEU A 298 -17.83 12.57 23.23
CA LEU A 298 -17.63 14.01 23.33
C LEU A 298 -18.67 14.65 24.24
N THR A 299 -18.24 15.58 25.09
CA THR A 299 -19.13 16.42 25.89
C THR A 299 -19.90 17.40 24.99
N PRO A 300 -21.01 18.02 25.46
CA PRO A 300 -21.71 19.05 24.68
C PRO A 300 -20.82 20.23 24.27
N LYS A 301 -19.89 20.65 25.15
CA LYS A 301 -18.89 21.69 24.86
C LYS A 301 -17.94 21.24 23.74
N GLU A 302 -17.42 20.01 23.82
CA GLU A 302 -16.53 19.46 22.78
C GLU A 302 -17.24 19.26 21.44
N LYS A 303 -18.52 18.87 21.43
CA LYS A 303 -19.34 18.78 20.21
C LYS A 303 -19.54 20.15 19.56
N LYS A 304 -19.76 21.19 20.36
CA LYS A 304 -19.83 22.57 19.86
C LYS A 304 -18.49 22.99 19.24
N ILE A 305 -17.37 22.75 19.94
CA ILE A 305 -16.02 23.00 19.40
C ILE A 305 -15.82 22.28 18.06
N ALA A 306 -16.21 21.01 17.96
CA ALA A 306 -16.10 20.24 16.73
C ALA A 306 -16.95 20.84 15.59
N ALA A 307 -18.16 21.30 15.89
CA ALA A 307 -19.05 21.96 14.93
C ALA A 307 -18.47 23.30 14.44
N ASP A 308 -17.95 24.11 15.36
CA ASP A 308 -17.35 25.41 15.05
C ASP A 308 -16.07 25.25 14.23
N ILE A 309 -15.19 24.29 14.57
CA ILE A 309 -13.99 23.99 13.77
C ILE A 309 -14.38 23.55 12.35
N SER A 310 -15.33 22.63 12.19
CA SER A 310 -15.73 22.18 10.85
C SER A 310 -16.29 23.32 10.00
N ARG A 311 -17.10 24.21 10.59
CA ARG A 311 -17.71 25.36 9.93
C ARG A 311 -16.68 26.45 9.57
N VAL A 312 -15.82 26.83 10.51
CA VAL A 312 -14.96 28.02 10.35
C VAL A 312 -13.80 27.77 9.40
N PHE A 313 -13.22 26.57 9.46
CA PHE A 313 -12.17 26.17 8.52
C PHE A 313 -12.73 25.70 7.17
N ASP A 314 -14.06 25.69 6.99
CA ASP A 314 -14.76 25.13 5.82
C ASP A 314 -14.28 23.71 5.45
N GLN A 315 -13.96 22.92 6.48
CA GLN A 315 -13.53 21.53 6.35
C GLN A 315 -14.65 20.62 6.85
N THR A 316 -15.48 20.12 5.93
CA THR A 316 -16.53 19.13 6.26
C THR A 316 -15.92 17.90 6.89
N VAL A 317 -14.92 17.30 6.25
CA VAL A 317 -14.16 16.20 6.82
C VAL A 317 -12.91 16.79 7.46
N CYS A 318 -12.91 16.91 8.78
CA CYS A 318 -11.80 17.51 9.52
C CYS A 318 -11.42 16.71 10.76
N GLY A 319 -10.12 16.47 10.96
CA GLY A 319 -9.54 15.90 12.15
C GLY A 319 -8.82 16.95 13.00
N PHE A 320 -8.97 16.89 14.31
CA PHE A 320 -8.25 17.75 15.25
C PHE A 320 -7.96 17.01 16.56
N ASP A 321 -6.98 17.51 17.30
CA ASP A 321 -6.49 16.89 18.54
C ASP A 321 -6.84 17.76 19.74
N LEU A 322 -7.21 17.09 20.84
CA LEU A 322 -7.69 17.69 22.07
C LEU A 322 -7.09 16.98 23.28
N LEU A 323 -6.76 17.74 24.32
CA LEU A 323 -6.36 17.23 25.63
C LEU A 323 -7.46 17.51 26.66
N ARG A 324 -7.77 16.52 27.49
CA ARG A 324 -8.64 16.69 28.66
C ARG A 324 -7.76 16.85 29.89
N VAL A 325 -7.97 17.92 30.64
CA VAL A 325 -7.17 18.26 31.82
C VAL A 325 -8.11 18.81 32.87
N HIS A 326 -8.24 18.09 33.99
CA HIS A 326 -9.06 18.52 35.14
C HIS A 326 -10.49 18.92 34.73
N GLY A 327 -11.11 18.15 33.85
CA GLY A 327 -12.49 18.39 33.38
C GLY A 327 -12.65 19.52 32.36
N GLN A 328 -11.55 20.15 31.90
CA GLN A 328 -11.54 21.07 30.77
C GLN A 328 -10.93 20.42 29.53
N SER A 329 -11.24 20.99 28.36
CA SER A 329 -10.86 20.44 27.06
C SER A 329 -10.11 21.49 26.26
N TYR A 330 -8.87 21.19 25.87
CA TYR A 330 -7.95 22.11 25.18
C TYR A 330 -7.64 21.58 23.79
N VAL A 331 -7.94 22.36 22.74
CA VAL A 331 -7.54 22.02 21.38
C VAL A 331 -6.05 22.30 21.22
N ILE A 332 -5.31 21.34 20.68
CA ILE A 332 -3.85 21.42 20.53
C ILE A 332 -3.37 21.37 19.08
N ASP A 333 -4.20 20.86 18.17
CA ASP A 333 -3.87 20.81 16.74
C ASP A 333 -5.13 20.66 15.87
N VAL A 334 -5.13 21.22 14.66
CA VAL A 334 -6.18 21.05 13.65
C VAL A 334 -5.53 20.61 12.34
N ASN A 335 -5.84 19.40 11.88
CA ASN A 335 -5.11 18.74 10.80
C ASN A 335 -5.80 18.84 9.42
N GLY A 336 -7.07 19.26 9.37
CA GLY A 336 -7.87 19.15 8.15
C GLY A 336 -8.25 17.71 7.82
N TRP A 337 -8.14 17.31 6.54
CA TRP A 337 -8.71 16.04 6.06
C TRP A 337 -8.19 14.80 6.81
N SER A 338 -9.10 14.10 7.50
CA SER A 338 -8.75 12.90 8.25
C SER A 338 -9.95 11.96 8.44
N PHE A 339 -9.74 10.67 8.19
CA PHE A 339 -10.72 9.62 8.44
C PHE A 339 -10.31 8.74 9.61
N VAL A 340 -11.33 8.25 10.33
CA VAL A 340 -11.18 7.18 11.32
C VAL A 340 -10.76 5.89 10.62
N LYS A 341 -9.97 5.06 11.31
CA LYS A 341 -9.44 3.81 10.77
C LYS A 341 -10.03 2.61 11.49
N GLY A 342 -10.68 1.73 10.72
CA GLY A 342 -11.14 0.42 11.19
C GLY A 342 -12.40 0.45 12.04
N ASN A 343 -13.23 1.48 11.89
CA ASN A 343 -14.51 1.61 12.58
C ASN A 343 -15.66 1.63 11.57
N ASP A 344 -16.44 0.55 11.52
CA ASP A 344 -17.53 0.39 10.54
C ASP A 344 -18.72 1.32 10.81
N ASP A 345 -19.00 1.63 12.08
CA ASP A 345 -20.07 2.58 12.44
C ASP A 345 -19.75 3.99 11.95
N TYR A 346 -18.49 4.40 12.07
CA TYR A 346 -18.00 5.64 11.48
C TYR A 346 -18.14 5.62 9.96
N TYR A 347 -17.70 4.54 9.28
CA TYR A 347 -17.81 4.45 7.82
C TYR A 347 -19.27 4.49 7.33
N ASN A 348 -20.19 3.82 8.03
CA ASN A 348 -21.62 3.84 7.74
C ASN A 348 -22.19 5.26 7.90
N ASN A 349 -21.90 5.92 9.02
CA ASN A 349 -22.37 7.28 9.28
C ASN A 349 -21.76 8.29 8.30
N CYS A 350 -20.46 8.17 8.01
CA CYS A 350 -19.77 9.01 7.06
C CYS A 350 -20.39 8.93 5.67
N ALA A 351 -20.54 7.71 5.13
CA ALA A 351 -21.16 7.50 3.82
C ALA A 351 -22.60 8.03 3.78
N ARG A 352 -23.39 7.82 4.84
CA ARG A 352 -24.77 8.32 4.93
C ARG A 352 -24.84 9.85 4.91
N ILE A 353 -24.00 10.53 5.70
CA ILE A 353 -23.98 12.00 5.79
C ILE A 353 -23.49 12.60 4.47
N LEU A 354 -22.38 12.08 3.92
CA LEU A 354 -21.84 12.54 2.63
C LEU A 354 -22.84 12.32 1.51
N ARG A 355 -23.51 11.16 1.45
CA ARG A 355 -24.59 10.90 0.48
C ARG A 355 -25.68 11.96 0.53
N ASN A 356 -26.21 12.27 1.72
CA ASN A 356 -27.26 13.27 1.87
C ASN A 356 -26.76 14.66 1.46
N MET A 357 -25.54 15.01 1.84
CA MET A 357 -24.89 16.27 1.43
C MET A 357 -24.77 16.37 -0.09
N PHE A 358 -24.31 15.31 -0.75
CA PHE A 358 -24.10 15.26 -2.20
C PHE A 358 -25.43 15.38 -2.95
N LEU A 359 -26.45 14.61 -2.57
CA LEU A 359 -27.78 14.70 -3.17
C LEU A 359 -28.39 16.09 -3.01
N ASN A 360 -28.21 16.73 -1.84
CA ASN A 360 -28.70 18.09 -1.60
C ASN A 360 -27.94 19.13 -2.44
N ALA A 361 -26.62 19.00 -2.55
CA ALA A 361 -25.80 19.90 -3.37
C ALA A 361 -26.17 19.80 -4.85
N VAL A 362 -26.34 18.57 -5.36
CA VAL A 362 -26.78 18.28 -6.72
C VAL A 362 -28.17 18.87 -6.97
N ARG A 363 -29.14 18.71 -6.07
CA ARG A 363 -30.50 19.28 -6.25
C ARG A 363 -30.51 20.80 -6.32
N LYS A 364 -29.63 21.46 -5.57
CA LYS A 364 -29.57 22.93 -5.49
C LYS A 364 -28.81 23.57 -6.64
N ARG A 365 -27.96 22.82 -7.34
CA ARG A 365 -27.09 23.33 -8.41
C ARG A 365 -27.55 22.78 -9.76
N LYS A 366 -27.74 23.64 -10.77
CA LYS A 366 -27.63 23.21 -12.18
C LYS A 366 -26.13 22.96 -12.41
N LEU A 367 -25.69 21.72 -12.24
CA LEU A 367 -24.27 21.36 -12.29
C LEU A 367 -23.74 21.50 -13.73
N SER A 368 -22.47 21.89 -13.89
CA SER A 368 -21.80 22.06 -15.20
C SER A 368 -21.84 20.79 -16.06
N CYS A 369 -22.11 19.65 -15.44
CA CYS A 369 -22.25 18.37 -16.09
C CYS A 369 -23.41 18.35 -17.10
N ASP A 370 -24.50 19.08 -16.87
CA ASP A 370 -25.67 19.09 -17.75
C ASP A 370 -25.36 19.61 -19.17
N THR A 371 -24.23 20.32 -19.33
CA THR A 371 -23.74 20.87 -20.61
C THR A 371 -22.83 19.94 -21.42
N ILE A 372 -22.35 18.82 -20.86
CA ILE A 372 -21.38 17.93 -21.54
C ILE A 372 -21.97 16.52 -21.66
N PRO A 373 -22.07 15.94 -22.89
CA PRO A 373 -22.65 14.61 -23.09
C PRO A 373 -21.90 13.53 -22.30
N LYS A 374 -22.64 12.54 -21.81
CA LYS A 374 -22.16 11.57 -20.81
C LYS A 374 -21.00 10.71 -21.30
N GLU A 375 -20.97 10.42 -22.59
CA GLU A 375 -19.92 9.64 -23.24
C GLU A 375 -18.55 10.33 -23.08
N LEU A 376 -18.56 11.67 -23.16
CA LEU A 376 -17.37 12.52 -23.20
C LEU A 376 -16.78 12.82 -21.82
N ARG A 377 -17.55 12.59 -20.75
CA ARG A 377 -17.10 12.81 -19.37
C ARG A 377 -16.04 11.79 -18.93
N PHE A 378 -16.11 10.57 -19.49
CA PHE A 378 -15.27 9.45 -19.09
C PHE A 378 -14.21 9.09 -20.12
N GLU A 379 -14.41 9.47 -21.39
CA GLU A 379 -13.46 9.17 -22.46
C GLU A 379 -12.10 9.84 -22.25
N ILE A 380 -12.06 11.04 -21.67
CA ILE A 380 -10.82 11.80 -21.43
C ILE A 380 -10.02 11.25 -20.23
N SER A 381 -10.66 10.51 -19.33
CA SER A 381 -10.06 9.98 -18.11
C SER A 381 -9.37 8.63 -18.32
N TRP A 382 -8.27 8.38 -17.60
CA TRP A 382 -7.64 7.06 -17.57
C TRP A 382 -8.58 6.04 -16.91
N ARG A 383 -9.04 5.04 -17.67
CA ARG A 383 -9.89 3.96 -17.17
C ARG A 383 -9.15 2.64 -17.19
N LEU A 384 -9.22 1.90 -16.08
CA LEU A 384 -8.72 0.54 -16.00
C LEU A 384 -9.49 -0.35 -16.98
N LYS A 385 -8.80 -0.99 -17.92
CA LYS A 385 -9.36 -1.92 -18.91
C LYS A 385 -9.04 -3.37 -18.60
N SER A 386 -7.84 -3.63 -18.07
CA SER A 386 -7.39 -4.97 -17.75
C SER A 386 -6.59 -4.95 -16.45
N PHE A 387 -6.80 -5.98 -15.64
CA PHE A 387 -6.06 -6.23 -14.42
C PHE A 387 -5.51 -7.65 -14.47
N ILE A 388 -4.21 -7.81 -14.33
CA ILE A 388 -3.54 -9.11 -14.25
C ILE A 388 -2.74 -9.11 -12.97
N SER A 389 -2.97 -10.09 -12.10
CA SER A 389 -2.13 -10.26 -10.91
C SER A 389 -1.65 -11.70 -10.79
N VAL A 390 -0.41 -11.83 -10.34
CA VAL A 390 0.27 -13.10 -10.10
C VAL A 390 0.51 -13.21 -8.61
N PHE A 391 -0.24 -14.11 -7.98
CA PHE A 391 -0.13 -14.40 -6.56
C PHE A 391 0.73 -15.64 -6.33
N ARG A 392 1.69 -15.54 -5.41
CA ARG A 392 2.37 -16.72 -4.85
C ARG A 392 1.64 -17.20 -3.59
N HIS A 393 2.02 -18.38 -3.09
CA HIS A 393 1.45 -19.00 -1.89
C HIS A 393 1.41 -18.04 -0.68
N ALA A 394 0.26 -18.02 0.01
CA ALA A 394 0.11 -17.42 1.34
C ALA A 394 0.85 -18.22 2.42
N ASP A 395 0.75 -17.79 3.68
CA ASP A 395 1.42 -18.40 4.82
C ASP A 395 1.27 -19.94 4.88
N ARG A 396 2.32 -20.65 5.29
CA ARG A 396 2.36 -22.11 5.22
C ARG A 396 3.26 -22.73 6.28
N THR A 397 2.95 -23.96 6.66
CA THR A 397 3.81 -24.72 7.55
C THR A 397 5.19 -24.96 6.89
N PRO A 398 6.27 -25.08 7.68
CA PRO A 398 7.59 -25.42 7.13
C PRO A 398 7.52 -26.72 6.32
N LYS A 399 8.09 -26.69 5.11
CA LYS A 399 8.20 -27.88 4.27
C LYS A 399 9.49 -28.62 4.60
N GLN A 400 9.36 -29.85 5.07
CA GLN A 400 10.49 -30.70 5.42
C GLN A 400 10.71 -31.76 4.35
N LYS A 401 11.97 -32.19 4.20
CA LYS A 401 12.36 -33.25 3.29
C LYS A 401 13.52 -34.05 3.87
N ILE A 402 13.49 -35.35 3.70
CA ILE A 402 14.63 -36.23 3.93
C ILE A 402 14.98 -36.94 2.62
N LYS A 403 16.27 -37.16 2.40
CA LYS A 403 16.77 -37.80 1.17
C LYS A 403 17.55 -39.05 1.53
N PHE A 404 17.27 -40.12 0.82
CA PHE A 404 18.00 -41.38 0.87
C PHE A 404 18.54 -41.69 -0.52
N ASN A 405 19.67 -42.40 -0.59
CA ASN A 405 20.18 -42.94 -1.83
C ASN A 405 20.29 -44.45 -1.67
N PHE A 406 19.68 -45.19 -2.58
CA PHE A 406 19.65 -46.64 -2.62
C PHE A 406 20.08 -47.13 -4.01
N ARG A 407 20.53 -48.37 -4.10
CA ARG A 407 20.92 -49.08 -5.33
C ARG A 407 20.24 -50.44 -5.48
N SER A 408 19.57 -50.92 -4.45
CA SER A 408 18.97 -52.24 -4.39
C SER A 408 17.69 -52.37 -5.18
N GLU A 409 17.45 -53.59 -5.66
CA GLU A 409 16.30 -54.00 -6.47
C GLU A 409 14.94 -53.63 -5.86
N PRO A 410 14.67 -53.77 -4.53
CA PRO A 410 13.36 -53.43 -3.96
C PRO A 410 12.92 -51.97 -4.20
N PHE A 411 13.87 -51.03 -4.30
CA PHE A 411 13.56 -49.64 -4.60
C PHE A 411 13.53 -49.35 -6.11
N ILE A 412 14.28 -50.10 -6.92
CA ILE A 412 14.24 -50.01 -8.39
C ILE A 412 12.87 -50.50 -8.90
N GLU A 413 12.32 -51.56 -8.29
CA GLU A 413 10.96 -52.07 -8.59
C GLU A 413 9.89 -50.98 -8.45
N LEU A 414 10.08 -49.99 -7.55
CA LEU A 414 9.12 -48.88 -7.36
C LEU A 414 9.05 -47.92 -8.56
N LEU A 415 10.04 -47.94 -9.46
CA LEU A 415 10.01 -47.18 -10.71
C LEU A 415 9.04 -47.79 -11.72
N ASN A 416 8.59 -49.04 -11.56
CA ASN A 416 7.73 -49.76 -12.49
C ASN A 416 8.25 -49.69 -13.96
N GLY A 417 9.57 -49.69 -14.18
CA GLY A 417 10.19 -49.58 -15.50
C GLY A 417 10.29 -48.16 -16.08
N SER A 418 9.99 -47.12 -15.31
CA SER A 418 10.17 -45.71 -15.71
C SER A 418 11.61 -45.26 -15.53
N ASP A 419 12.19 -44.66 -16.57
CA ASP A 419 13.48 -43.96 -16.50
C ASP A 419 13.37 -42.52 -15.97
N GLU A 420 12.14 -42.04 -15.73
CA GLU A 420 11.85 -40.71 -15.22
C GLU A 420 11.48 -40.67 -13.72
N GLU A 421 11.40 -39.47 -13.14
CA GLU A 421 11.03 -39.24 -11.74
C GLU A 421 9.59 -39.71 -11.45
N VAL A 422 9.45 -40.61 -10.47
CA VAL A 422 8.14 -41.08 -10.00
C VAL A 422 7.77 -40.36 -8.70
N ILE A 423 6.52 -39.88 -8.59
CA ILE A 423 6.00 -39.20 -7.40
C ILE A 423 4.84 -40.00 -6.82
N LEU A 424 5.07 -40.62 -5.66
CA LEU A 424 4.11 -41.41 -4.91
C LEU A 424 3.42 -40.53 -3.85
N ARG A 425 2.09 -40.52 -3.82
CA ARG A 425 1.28 -39.65 -2.96
C ARG A 425 0.17 -40.37 -2.21
N LYS A 426 -0.37 -41.44 -2.78
CA LYS A 426 -1.50 -42.15 -2.18
C LYS A 426 -1.02 -43.07 -1.06
N GLU A 427 -1.88 -43.32 -0.09
CA GLU A 427 -1.55 -44.13 1.10
C GLU A 427 -1.01 -45.52 0.74
N TYR A 428 -1.64 -46.21 -0.22
CA TYR A 428 -1.14 -47.52 -0.69
C TYR A 428 0.23 -47.42 -1.38
N GLU A 429 0.54 -46.30 -2.04
CA GLU A 429 1.84 -46.09 -2.69
C GLU A 429 2.93 -45.83 -1.65
N LEU A 430 2.62 -45.07 -0.61
CA LEU A 430 3.53 -44.85 0.52
C LEU A 430 3.78 -46.16 1.28
N LYS A 431 2.75 -47.02 1.40
CA LYS A 431 2.88 -48.36 1.95
C LYS A 431 3.82 -49.24 1.12
N ARG A 432 3.73 -49.20 -0.21
CA ARG A 432 4.68 -49.91 -1.11
C ARG A 432 6.14 -49.50 -0.85
N VAL A 433 6.40 -48.23 -0.54
CA VAL A 433 7.75 -47.78 -0.17
C VAL A 433 8.21 -48.36 1.17
N SER A 434 7.30 -48.48 2.13
CA SER A 434 7.58 -49.14 3.42
C SER A 434 7.87 -50.62 3.24
N ASP A 435 7.09 -51.30 2.38
CA ASP A 435 7.28 -52.72 2.05
C ASP A 435 8.61 -52.97 1.33
N ALA A 436 9.00 -52.08 0.41
CA ALA A 436 10.31 -52.13 -0.23
C ALA A 436 11.47 -51.99 0.79
N ALA A 437 11.31 -51.11 1.79
CA ALA A 437 12.29 -50.99 2.87
C ALA A 437 12.37 -52.27 3.73
N ASN A 438 11.25 -52.92 4.02
CA ASN A 438 11.23 -54.21 4.73
C ASN A 438 11.94 -55.31 3.94
N LYS A 439 11.67 -55.41 2.64
CA LYS A 439 12.32 -56.36 1.73
C LYS A 439 13.84 -56.11 1.68
N ALA A 440 14.27 -54.85 1.63
CA ALA A 440 15.69 -54.49 1.64
C ALA A 440 16.40 -54.83 2.98
N ILE A 441 15.71 -54.71 4.12
CA ILE A 441 16.24 -55.13 5.43
C ILE A 441 16.43 -56.65 5.47
N GLN A 442 15.43 -57.41 5.00
CA GLN A 442 15.50 -58.88 4.95
C GLN A 442 16.64 -59.38 4.06
N LEU A 443 16.85 -58.71 2.92
CA LEU A 443 17.91 -59.04 1.96
C LEU A 443 19.29 -58.48 2.37
N GLN A 444 19.38 -57.69 3.43
CA GLN A 444 20.60 -57.02 3.90
C GLN A 444 21.37 -56.29 2.78
N CYS A 445 20.64 -55.73 1.82
CA CYS A 445 21.22 -55.19 0.58
C CYS A 445 21.48 -53.67 0.62
N GLU A 446 21.19 -53.01 1.75
CA GLU A 446 21.34 -51.56 1.96
C GLU A 446 21.71 -51.25 3.43
N ASP A 447 22.07 -49.99 3.68
CA ASP A 447 22.38 -49.48 5.02
C ASP A 447 21.16 -49.55 5.96
N LEU A 448 21.25 -50.41 6.98
CA LEU A 448 20.19 -50.67 7.96
C LEU A 448 19.70 -49.38 8.64
N THR A 449 20.61 -48.46 8.99
CA THR A 449 20.26 -47.21 9.67
C THR A 449 19.36 -46.33 8.79
N LYS A 450 19.66 -46.28 7.48
CA LYS A 450 18.87 -45.50 6.51
C LYS A 450 17.50 -46.13 6.26
N LEU A 451 17.42 -47.46 6.24
CA LEU A 451 16.16 -48.20 6.07
C LEU A 451 15.23 -48.03 7.27
N GLU A 452 15.77 -48.13 8.50
CA GLU A 452 15.03 -47.89 9.74
C GLU A 452 14.54 -46.44 9.83
N GLN A 453 15.39 -45.48 9.45
CA GLN A 453 15.01 -44.07 9.41
C GLN A 453 13.91 -43.80 8.37
N LEU A 454 13.97 -44.40 7.18
CA LEU A 454 12.92 -44.29 6.17
C LEU A 454 11.58 -44.85 6.69
N LYS A 455 11.61 -46.03 7.32
CA LYS A 455 10.42 -46.64 7.91
C LYS A 455 9.80 -45.76 9.00
N LEU A 456 10.62 -45.25 9.92
CA LEU A 456 10.16 -44.38 11.00
C LEU A 456 9.52 -43.09 10.44
N VAL A 457 10.13 -42.46 9.43
CA VAL A 457 9.58 -41.26 8.79
C VAL A 457 8.25 -41.57 8.10
N LEU A 458 8.13 -42.67 7.36
CA LEU A 458 6.88 -43.06 6.70
C LEU A 458 5.79 -43.42 7.70
N GLN A 459 6.13 -44.08 8.82
CA GLN A 459 5.17 -44.40 9.88
C GLN A 459 4.67 -43.14 10.59
N MET A 460 5.56 -42.21 10.95
CA MET A 460 5.19 -41.00 11.69
C MET A 460 4.56 -39.91 10.82
N LYS A 461 4.92 -39.85 9.52
CA LYS A 461 4.58 -38.73 8.63
C LYS A 461 3.74 -39.14 7.41
N GLY A 462 3.58 -40.44 7.14
CA GLY A 462 2.86 -40.95 5.97
C GLY A 462 1.40 -40.51 5.91
N GLU A 463 0.73 -40.46 7.06
CA GLU A 463 -0.67 -40.03 7.20
C GLU A 463 -0.85 -38.50 7.14
N LEU A 464 0.24 -37.72 7.24
CA LEU A 464 0.13 -36.27 7.19
C LEU A 464 -0.34 -35.81 5.79
N PRO A 465 -1.28 -34.84 5.72
CA PRO A 465 -1.70 -34.26 4.46
C PRO A 465 -0.51 -33.72 3.66
N GLY A 466 -0.44 -34.07 2.38
CA GLY A 466 0.60 -33.57 1.47
C GLY A 466 1.93 -34.32 1.50
N THR A 467 2.06 -35.36 2.35
CA THR A 467 3.23 -36.24 2.34
C THR A 467 3.36 -36.95 0.99
N LYS A 468 4.59 -36.94 0.44
CA LYS A 468 4.90 -37.60 -0.83
C LYS A 468 6.31 -38.14 -0.85
N VAL A 469 6.50 -39.23 -1.56
CA VAL A 469 7.81 -39.80 -1.86
C VAL A 469 8.13 -39.53 -3.32
N GLN A 470 9.28 -38.91 -3.58
CA GLN A 470 9.80 -38.73 -4.93
C GLN A 470 10.98 -39.65 -5.14
N ILE A 471 10.94 -40.42 -6.22
CA ILE A 471 11.97 -41.37 -6.59
C ILE A 471 12.63 -40.84 -7.85
N LYS A 472 13.94 -40.59 -7.79
CA LYS A 472 14.72 -40.04 -8.90
C LYS A 472 15.83 -41.02 -9.26
N PRO A 473 15.71 -41.78 -10.37
CA PRO A 473 16.83 -42.58 -10.85
C PRO A 473 17.95 -41.66 -11.36
N THR A 474 19.19 -42.11 -11.24
CA THR A 474 20.38 -41.44 -11.78
C THR A 474 21.13 -42.43 -12.65
N TYR A 475 21.36 -42.07 -13.91
CA TYR A 475 22.11 -42.86 -14.87
C TYR A 475 23.44 -42.18 -15.20
N ASP A 476 24.46 -42.99 -15.48
CA ASP A 476 25.74 -42.50 -15.96
C ASP A 476 25.58 -41.93 -17.37
N LYS A 477 26.07 -40.70 -17.61
CA LYS A 477 25.91 -40.00 -18.88
C LYS A 477 26.71 -40.61 -20.03
N SER A 478 27.75 -41.39 -19.72
CA SER A 478 28.68 -41.98 -20.68
C SER A 478 28.33 -43.42 -21.06
N THR A 479 27.85 -44.21 -20.09
CA THR A 479 27.55 -45.64 -20.29
C THR A 479 26.06 -45.96 -20.31
N GLY A 480 25.19 -45.02 -19.94
CA GLY A 480 23.74 -45.25 -19.78
C GLY A 480 23.38 -46.17 -18.62
N ALA A 481 24.37 -46.65 -17.85
CA ALA A 481 24.15 -47.58 -16.77
C ALA A 481 23.52 -46.90 -15.54
N PHE A 482 22.63 -47.61 -14.85
CA PHE A 482 22.04 -47.15 -13.59
C PHE A 482 23.11 -46.97 -12.51
N THR A 483 23.13 -45.84 -11.82
CA THR A 483 24.15 -45.53 -10.78
C THR A 483 23.59 -45.52 -9.37
N LYS A 484 22.43 -44.90 -9.17
CA LYS A 484 21.75 -44.79 -7.88
C LYS A 484 20.32 -44.28 -8.05
N LEU A 485 19.49 -44.58 -7.06
CA LEU A 485 18.14 -44.09 -6.92
C LEU A 485 18.07 -43.18 -5.70
N GLN A 486 17.69 -41.91 -5.91
CA GLN A 486 17.47 -40.97 -4.82
C GLN A 486 15.99 -40.95 -4.44
N LEU A 487 15.70 -41.39 -3.21
CA LEU A 487 14.36 -41.38 -2.62
C LEU A 487 14.22 -40.17 -1.70
N ILE A 488 13.21 -39.34 -1.93
CA ILE A 488 12.97 -38.10 -1.18
C ILE A 488 11.59 -38.13 -0.57
N VAL A 489 11.50 -38.28 0.75
CA VAL A 489 10.23 -38.12 1.48
C VAL A 489 10.06 -36.63 1.80
N LYS A 490 8.92 -36.04 1.41
CA LYS A 490 8.59 -34.63 1.64
C LYS A 490 7.25 -34.53 2.37
N TRP A 491 7.17 -33.72 3.42
CA TRP A 491 5.94 -33.45 4.19
C TRP A 491 5.89 -31.98 4.64
N GLY A 492 4.72 -31.52 5.08
CA GLY A 492 4.49 -30.11 5.43
C GLY A 492 4.46 -29.18 4.22
N GLY A 493 4.48 -27.86 4.45
CA GLY A 493 4.17 -26.89 3.40
C GLY A 493 2.68 -26.68 3.17
N GLU A 494 1.88 -27.01 4.20
CA GLU A 494 0.42 -26.96 4.23
C GLU A 494 -0.09 -25.55 4.49
N PHE A 495 -1.26 -25.26 3.93
CA PHE A 495 -1.94 -23.97 4.05
C PHE A 495 -2.37 -23.75 5.51
N THR A 496 -1.89 -22.67 6.14
CA THR A 496 -2.22 -22.39 7.55
C THR A 496 -3.62 -21.81 7.70
N HIS A 497 -4.14 -21.78 8.94
CA HIS A 497 -5.36 -21.03 9.23
C HIS A 497 -5.18 -19.53 8.92
N SER A 498 -4.01 -18.99 9.27
CA SER A 498 -3.63 -17.61 8.92
C SER A 498 -3.76 -17.38 7.42
N ALA A 499 -3.21 -18.27 6.59
CA ALA A 499 -3.25 -18.22 5.13
C ALA A 499 -4.66 -18.02 4.57
N ARG A 500 -5.66 -18.72 5.11
CA ARG A 500 -7.08 -18.58 4.72
C ARG A 500 -7.57 -17.15 4.94
N TYR A 501 -7.24 -16.56 6.08
CA TYR A 501 -7.59 -15.18 6.39
C TYR A 501 -6.88 -14.20 5.45
N GLN A 502 -5.59 -14.39 5.17
CA GLN A 502 -4.81 -13.52 4.27
C GLN A 502 -5.40 -13.50 2.86
N SER A 503 -5.66 -14.69 2.30
CA SER A 503 -6.20 -14.83 0.96
C SER A 503 -7.60 -14.23 0.84
N ARG A 504 -8.45 -14.42 1.87
CA ARG A 504 -9.78 -13.81 1.91
C ARG A 504 -9.71 -12.29 2.02
N GLU A 505 -8.90 -11.75 2.93
CA GLU A 505 -8.74 -10.31 3.08
C GLU A 505 -8.20 -9.67 1.78
N LEU A 506 -7.21 -10.29 1.14
CA LEU A 506 -6.67 -9.84 -0.13
C LEU A 506 -7.74 -9.82 -1.23
N GLY A 507 -8.48 -10.91 -1.40
CA GLY A 507 -9.54 -10.99 -2.41
C GLY A 507 -10.68 -10.00 -2.17
N GLU A 508 -11.10 -9.82 -0.92
CA GLU A 508 -12.12 -8.84 -0.55
C GLU A 508 -11.65 -7.40 -0.81
N ASN A 509 -10.40 -7.07 -0.47
CA ASN A 509 -9.81 -5.76 -0.73
C ASN A 509 -9.62 -5.51 -2.23
N LEU A 510 -9.09 -6.49 -2.97
CA LEU A 510 -8.92 -6.38 -4.41
C LEU A 510 -10.27 -6.17 -5.11
N ARG A 511 -11.31 -6.91 -4.69
CA ARG A 511 -12.66 -6.73 -5.23
C ARG A 511 -13.17 -5.32 -4.99
N LYS A 512 -13.03 -4.81 -3.76
CA LYS A 512 -13.41 -3.44 -3.38
C LYS A 512 -12.66 -2.39 -4.20
N ASP A 513 -11.37 -2.62 -4.47
CA ASP A 513 -10.53 -1.74 -5.27
C ASP A 513 -10.96 -1.68 -6.72
N LEU A 514 -11.10 -2.84 -7.36
CA LEU A 514 -11.49 -2.93 -8.77
C LEU A 514 -12.92 -2.44 -9.03
N LEU A 515 -13.83 -2.59 -8.06
CA LEU A 515 -15.20 -2.05 -8.18
C LEU A 515 -15.22 -0.52 -8.27
N ILE A 516 -14.29 0.14 -7.60
CA ILE A 516 -14.16 1.60 -7.62
C ILE A 516 -13.45 2.07 -8.89
N LEU A 517 -12.43 1.33 -9.36
CA LEU A 517 -11.67 1.69 -10.56
C LEU A 517 -12.47 1.45 -11.84
N ASN A 518 -13.01 0.24 -12.02
CA ASN A 518 -13.91 -0.09 -13.12
C ASN A 518 -14.67 -1.41 -12.84
N ARG A 519 -15.97 -1.30 -12.56
CA ARG A 519 -16.86 -2.46 -12.33
C ARG A 519 -16.89 -3.45 -13.51
N ASN A 520 -16.66 -3.01 -14.74
CA ASN A 520 -16.72 -3.86 -15.92
C ASN A 520 -15.57 -4.88 -16.01
N VAL A 521 -14.50 -4.70 -15.22
CA VAL A 521 -13.38 -5.67 -15.14
C VAL A 521 -13.87 -7.02 -14.61
N PHE A 522 -14.97 -7.06 -13.85
CA PHE A 522 -15.55 -8.30 -13.36
C PHE A 522 -16.40 -9.06 -14.39
N ASN A 523 -16.62 -8.52 -15.58
CA ASN A 523 -17.41 -9.18 -16.62
C ASN A 523 -16.67 -10.35 -17.29
N ASP A 524 -15.32 -10.35 -17.27
CA ASP A 524 -14.47 -11.42 -17.80
C ASP A 524 -13.31 -11.69 -16.84
N VAL A 525 -13.56 -12.56 -15.85
CA VAL A 525 -12.56 -12.97 -14.85
C VAL A 525 -12.06 -14.35 -15.18
N LYS A 526 -10.74 -14.48 -15.33
CA LYS A 526 -10.06 -15.77 -15.53
C LYS A 526 -9.01 -15.96 -14.45
N ILE A 527 -9.07 -17.10 -13.79
CA ILE A 527 -8.11 -17.50 -12.76
C ILE A 527 -7.33 -18.69 -13.30
N TYR A 528 -6.00 -18.62 -13.19
CA TYR A 528 -5.09 -19.69 -13.61
C TYR A 528 -4.31 -20.19 -12.40
N THR A 529 -4.35 -21.49 -12.15
CA THR A 529 -3.72 -22.08 -10.95
C THR A 529 -2.83 -23.27 -11.26
N SER A 530 -1.96 -23.55 -10.29
CA SER A 530 -1.14 -24.75 -10.30
C SER A 530 -1.92 -25.89 -9.65
N SER A 531 -1.75 -27.12 -10.15
CA SER A 531 -2.28 -28.37 -9.55
C SER A 531 -1.77 -28.70 -8.13
N GLU A 532 -1.06 -27.77 -7.49
CA GLU A 532 -0.64 -27.93 -6.11
C GLU A 532 -1.81 -27.65 -5.17
N ARG A 533 -2.16 -28.63 -4.31
CA ARG A 533 -3.35 -28.60 -3.44
C ARG A 533 -3.51 -27.31 -2.63
N ARG A 534 -2.41 -26.66 -2.24
CA ARG A 534 -2.42 -25.37 -1.53
C ARG A 534 -2.79 -24.18 -2.41
N VAL A 535 -2.41 -24.20 -3.69
CA VAL A 535 -2.75 -23.16 -4.67
C VAL A 535 -4.20 -23.32 -5.10
N SER A 536 -4.67 -24.55 -5.27
CA SER A 536 -6.09 -24.82 -5.49
C SER A 536 -6.94 -24.46 -4.26
N THR A 537 -6.44 -24.66 -3.02
CA THR A 537 -7.17 -24.22 -1.82
C THR A 537 -7.30 -22.69 -1.73
N THR A 538 -6.33 -21.94 -2.23
CA THR A 538 -6.44 -20.48 -2.42
C THR A 538 -7.51 -20.13 -3.47
N GLU A 539 -7.76 -21.02 -4.43
CA GLU A 539 -8.69 -20.86 -5.55
C GLU A 539 -10.11 -21.38 -5.29
N MET A 540 -10.35 -22.29 -4.33
CA MET A 540 -11.65 -22.94 -4.06
C MET A 540 -12.77 -21.99 -3.55
N LEU A 541 -12.93 -20.87 -4.24
CA LEU A 541 -14.13 -20.08 -4.47
C LEU A 541 -14.59 -20.15 -5.94
N ASP A 542 -13.88 -20.79 -6.88
CA ASP A 542 -14.45 -21.14 -8.20
C ASP A 542 -13.73 -22.34 -8.84
N ASP A 543 -14.48 -23.34 -9.31
CA ASP A 543 -13.97 -24.62 -9.81
C ASP A 543 -13.64 -24.54 -11.30
N SER A 544 -12.36 -24.62 -11.69
CA SER A 544 -11.95 -24.84 -13.09
C SER A 544 -10.57 -25.49 -13.20
N ASN A 545 -10.50 -26.81 -13.00
CA ASN A 545 -9.29 -27.62 -13.19
C ASN A 545 -8.85 -27.80 -14.68
N ALA A 546 -9.23 -26.91 -15.59
CA ALA A 546 -9.05 -27.10 -17.03
C ALA A 546 -7.65 -26.75 -17.57
N ALA A 547 -6.81 -26.03 -16.82
CA ALA A 547 -5.63 -25.38 -17.39
C ALA A 547 -4.29 -26.12 -17.21
N LYS A 548 -4.25 -27.29 -16.55
CA LYS A 548 -2.97 -27.99 -16.30
C LYS A 548 -2.27 -28.41 -17.59
N GLU A 549 -3.02 -29.02 -18.50
CA GLU A 549 -2.52 -29.47 -19.79
C GLU A 549 -2.11 -28.27 -20.65
N GLN A 550 -2.93 -27.21 -20.66
CA GLN A 550 -2.62 -25.95 -21.35
C GLN A 550 -1.38 -25.25 -20.79
N MET A 551 -1.14 -25.28 -19.47
CA MET A 551 0.02 -24.62 -18.85
C MET A 551 1.32 -25.39 -19.10
N ASP A 552 1.27 -26.72 -19.13
CA ASP A 552 2.43 -27.56 -19.48
C ASP A 552 2.69 -27.52 -21.00
N ILE A 553 1.64 -27.43 -21.83
CA ILE A 553 1.73 -27.13 -23.26
C ILE A 553 2.34 -25.74 -23.48
N VAL A 554 1.88 -24.70 -22.78
CA VAL A 554 2.43 -23.33 -22.89
C VAL A 554 3.86 -23.26 -22.38
N LYS A 555 4.24 -23.96 -21.30
CA LYS A 555 5.64 -24.04 -20.84
C LYS A 555 6.53 -24.80 -21.82
N SER A 556 6.02 -25.86 -22.44
CA SER A 556 6.71 -26.63 -23.48
C SER A 556 6.86 -25.79 -24.75
N GLN A 557 5.80 -25.10 -25.17
CA GLN A 557 5.77 -24.18 -26.30
C GLN A 557 6.66 -22.97 -26.07
N LEU A 558 6.67 -22.35 -24.88
CA LEU A 558 7.62 -21.27 -24.55
C LEU A 558 9.06 -21.79 -24.57
N ARG A 559 9.32 -22.98 -24.02
CA ARG A 559 10.65 -23.60 -24.07
C ARG A 559 11.08 -23.94 -25.49
N ASN A 560 10.16 -24.30 -26.38
CA ASN A 560 10.44 -24.58 -27.78
C ASN A 560 10.57 -23.29 -28.61
N LEU A 561 9.73 -22.28 -28.37
CA LEU A 561 9.82 -20.92 -28.93
C LEU A 561 11.14 -20.23 -28.58
N LEU A 562 11.67 -20.50 -27.38
CA LEU A 562 12.99 -20.03 -26.94
C LEU A 562 14.14 -20.88 -27.50
N LYS A 563 13.87 -21.98 -28.22
CA LYS A 563 14.87 -22.94 -28.74
C LYS A 563 14.96 -23.04 -30.27
N SER A 564 13.87 -22.86 -31.03
CA SER A 564 13.87 -23.08 -32.49
C SER A 564 14.25 -21.82 -33.28
N ARG A 565 15.29 -21.92 -34.12
CA ARG A 565 15.66 -20.90 -35.13
C ARG A 565 14.96 -21.08 -36.49
N ASP A 566 14.11 -22.10 -36.68
CA ASP A 566 13.50 -22.40 -37.99
C ASP A 566 12.08 -21.84 -38.14
N THR A 567 11.87 -21.11 -39.24
CA THR A 567 10.73 -20.22 -39.52
C THR A 567 9.51 -20.88 -40.18
N ASN A 568 9.46 -22.20 -40.42
CA ASN A 568 8.56 -22.73 -41.46
C ASN A 568 7.56 -23.83 -41.07
N LYS A 569 7.09 -23.92 -39.83
CA LYS A 569 5.82 -24.62 -39.52
C LYS A 569 5.09 -23.95 -38.38
N MET A 570 4.26 -22.97 -38.73
CA MET A 570 3.38 -22.26 -37.82
C MET A 570 1.95 -22.41 -38.32
N ASP A 571 1.26 -23.47 -37.90
CA ASP A 571 -0.19 -23.55 -38.02
C ASP A 571 -0.75 -24.03 -36.67
N ASN A 572 -1.65 -23.21 -36.12
CA ASN A 572 -2.54 -23.47 -34.98
C ASN A 572 -2.18 -22.92 -33.59
N ILE A 573 -1.76 -21.65 -33.52
CA ILE A 573 -2.13 -20.77 -32.38
C ILE A 573 -2.56 -19.42 -32.98
N THR A 574 -3.84 -19.07 -32.83
CA THR A 574 -4.44 -17.86 -33.41
C THR A 574 -4.01 -16.60 -32.64
N TRP A 575 -2.78 -16.15 -32.86
CA TRP A 575 -2.39 -14.75 -32.66
C TRP A 575 -3.05 -13.94 -33.78
N SER A 576 -3.75 -12.86 -33.45
CA SER A 576 -4.33 -12.00 -34.50
C SER A 576 -3.21 -11.49 -35.39
N LYS A 577 -3.35 -11.70 -36.71
CA LYS A 577 -2.35 -11.32 -37.72
C LYS A 577 -2.04 -9.81 -37.73
N ASP A 578 -2.84 -9.01 -37.03
CA ASP A 578 -2.71 -7.56 -36.93
C ASP A 578 -1.87 -7.06 -35.74
N LYS A 579 -1.26 -7.95 -34.94
CA LYS A 579 -0.43 -7.57 -33.78
C LYS A 579 1.04 -8.00 -33.92
N PRO A 580 2.02 -7.16 -33.53
CA PRO A 580 3.44 -7.51 -33.62
C PRO A 580 3.78 -8.71 -32.73
N GLU A 581 4.68 -9.56 -33.22
CA GLU A 581 5.11 -10.79 -32.55
C GLU A 581 5.79 -10.51 -31.18
N ILE A 582 5.66 -11.46 -30.25
CA ILE A 582 6.20 -11.38 -28.87
C ILE A 582 7.72 -11.07 -28.87
N CYS A 583 8.47 -11.58 -29.86
CA CYS A 583 9.89 -11.31 -30.03
C CYS A 583 10.18 -9.82 -30.27
N ILE A 584 9.31 -9.13 -31.00
CA ILE A 584 9.43 -7.69 -31.29
C ILE A 584 9.20 -6.89 -30.01
N ILE A 585 8.21 -7.29 -29.20
CA ILE A 585 7.91 -6.65 -27.91
C ILE A 585 9.10 -6.80 -26.94
N ILE A 586 9.70 -7.99 -26.86
CA ILE A 586 10.88 -8.24 -26.01
C ILE A 586 12.09 -7.42 -26.48
N GLN A 587 12.32 -7.32 -27.79
CA GLN A 587 13.40 -6.49 -28.35
C GLN A 587 13.19 -5.00 -28.07
N GLN A 588 11.95 -4.52 -28.13
CA GLN A 588 11.60 -3.15 -27.74
C GLN A 588 11.87 -2.89 -26.27
N VAL A 589 11.52 -3.83 -25.38
CA VAL A 589 11.81 -3.74 -23.94
C VAL A 589 13.32 -3.68 -23.68
N ILE A 590 14.14 -4.52 -24.33
CA ILE A 590 15.61 -4.49 -24.19
C ILE A 590 16.18 -3.14 -24.65
N LYS A 591 15.68 -2.61 -25.78
CA LYS A 591 16.11 -1.30 -26.32
C LYS A 591 15.77 -0.17 -25.35
N ILE A 592 14.59 -0.21 -24.73
CA ILE A 592 14.19 0.74 -23.70
C ILE A 592 15.14 0.62 -22.51
N MET A 593 15.33 -0.59 -21.96
CA MET A 593 16.19 -0.82 -20.78
C MET A 593 17.63 -0.33 -20.97
N LYS A 594 18.22 -0.48 -22.19
CA LYS A 594 19.55 0.07 -22.52
C LYS A 594 19.57 1.60 -22.46
N LYS A 595 18.52 2.26 -22.94
CA LYS A 595 18.39 3.73 -22.87
C LYS A 595 18.31 4.20 -21.41
N LEU A 596 17.63 3.45 -20.54
CA LEU A 596 17.47 3.78 -19.12
C LEU A 596 18.77 3.63 -18.34
N GLN A 597 19.54 2.58 -18.61
CA GLN A 597 20.86 2.39 -18.01
C GLN A 597 21.79 3.56 -18.33
N LYS A 598 21.75 4.05 -19.58
CA LYS A 598 22.56 5.20 -20.01
C LYS A 598 22.17 6.48 -19.26
N ILE A 599 20.88 6.80 -19.19
CA ILE A 599 20.36 7.98 -18.48
C ILE A 599 20.73 7.93 -16.99
N MET A 600 20.58 6.76 -16.35
CA MET A 600 20.94 6.59 -14.94
C MET A 600 22.44 6.90 -14.71
N ARG A 601 23.34 6.38 -15.55
CA ARG A 601 24.78 6.65 -15.44
C ARG A 601 25.11 8.12 -15.61
N GLU A 602 24.55 8.76 -16.63
CA GLU A 602 24.76 10.19 -16.89
C GLU A 602 24.28 11.07 -15.73
N ASN A 603 23.15 10.73 -15.10
CA ASN A 603 22.65 11.48 -13.94
C ASN A 603 23.53 11.30 -12.70
N PHE A 604 24.05 10.09 -12.45
CA PHE A 604 24.99 9.83 -11.34
C PHE A 604 26.36 10.49 -11.53
N GLU A 605 26.73 10.85 -12.77
CA GLU A 605 27.97 11.58 -13.08
C GLU A 605 27.80 13.10 -13.01
N LYS A 606 26.61 13.63 -13.32
CA LYS A 606 26.36 15.08 -13.48
C LYS A 606 25.63 15.75 -12.32
N MET A 607 24.92 14.99 -11.48
CA MET A 607 24.08 15.55 -10.41
C MET A 607 24.63 15.20 -9.02
N GLU A 608 24.49 16.12 -8.06
CA GLU A 608 24.73 15.85 -6.64
C GLU A 608 23.60 14.98 -6.06
N TYR A 609 23.77 13.67 -6.15
CA TYR A 609 22.75 12.68 -5.79
C TYR A 609 22.35 12.68 -4.30
N GLU A 610 23.17 13.26 -3.43
CA GLU A 610 22.86 13.44 -1.99
C GLU A 610 21.76 14.50 -1.76
N ASN A 611 21.61 15.44 -2.70
CA ASN A 611 20.62 16.52 -2.67
C ASN A 611 19.29 16.16 -3.35
N ILE A 612 19.22 15.00 -4.04
CA ILE A 612 18.01 14.54 -4.76
C ILE A 612 17.03 13.86 -3.80
N GLN A 613 17.51 12.94 -2.96
CA GLN A 613 16.71 12.31 -1.90
C GLN A 613 17.62 11.69 -0.82
N SER A 614 17.25 11.84 0.44
CA SER A 614 17.98 11.27 1.59
C SER A 614 17.65 9.79 1.87
N ARG A 615 16.63 9.24 1.20
CA ARG A 615 16.16 7.86 1.38
C ARG A 615 15.89 7.19 0.04
N TRP A 616 16.66 6.17 -0.30
CA TRP A 616 16.47 5.39 -1.51
C TRP A 616 15.59 4.17 -1.22
N CYS A 617 15.02 3.55 -2.27
CA CYS A 617 14.19 2.34 -2.14
C CYS A 617 14.87 1.31 -1.22
N CYS A 618 14.10 0.68 -0.32
CA CYS A 618 14.61 -0.26 0.71
C CYS A 618 15.50 0.36 1.80
N SER A 619 15.48 1.69 2.00
CA SER A 619 16.31 2.41 3.00
C SER A 619 17.81 2.27 2.75
N GLU A 620 18.19 2.24 1.47
CA GLU A 620 19.57 2.11 1.03
C GLU A 620 20.24 3.47 0.76
N ASN A 621 21.56 3.45 0.63
CA ASN A 621 22.31 4.61 0.17
C ASN A 621 22.30 4.69 -1.38
N PRO A 622 22.57 5.88 -1.97
CA PRO A 622 22.55 6.10 -3.42
C PRO A 622 23.42 5.11 -4.20
N ILE A 623 24.53 4.69 -3.60
CA ILE A 623 25.51 3.79 -4.19
C ILE A 623 24.94 2.38 -4.32
N LEU A 624 24.26 1.87 -3.28
CA LEU A 624 23.59 0.58 -3.27
C LEU A 624 22.39 0.54 -4.22
N PHE A 625 21.65 1.65 -4.32
CA PHE A 625 20.60 1.81 -5.32
C PHE A 625 21.16 1.72 -6.74
N ARG A 626 22.23 2.47 -7.05
CA ARG A 626 22.91 2.41 -8.35
C ARG A 626 23.41 1.00 -8.61
N GLU A 627 24.03 0.34 -7.63
CA GLU A 627 24.58 -1.00 -7.78
C GLU A 627 23.48 -2.04 -8.09
N ARG A 628 22.33 -1.94 -7.41
CA ARG A 628 21.16 -2.79 -7.66
C ARG A 628 20.57 -2.58 -9.05
N TRP A 629 20.36 -1.33 -9.45
CA TRP A 629 19.81 -1.04 -10.77
C TRP A 629 20.80 -1.33 -11.89
N GLU A 630 22.09 -1.11 -11.68
CA GLU A 630 23.15 -1.59 -12.59
C GLU A 630 23.17 -3.11 -12.68
N LYS A 631 22.84 -3.83 -11.60
CA LYS A 631 22.69 -5.29 -11.64
C LYS A 631 21.45 -5.69 -12.46
N LEU A 632 20.31 -5.05 -12.22
CA LEU A 632 19.08 -5.28 -13.00
C LEU A 632 19.24 -4.94 -14.49
N PHE A 633 19.86 -3.79 -14.81
CA PHE A 633 20.20 -3.43 -16.18
C PHE A 633 21.27 -4.35 -16.75
N ARG A 634 22.23 -4.86 -15.98
CA ARG A 634 23.13 -5.91 -16.47
C ARG A 634 22.37 -7.18 -16.85
N ASP A 635 21.37 -7.57 -16.06
CA ASP A 635 20.58 -8.77 -16.26
C ASP A 635 19.61 -8.67 -17.47
N PHE A 636 19.19 -7.46 -17.85
CA PHE A 636 18.30 -7.21 -19.01
C PHE A 636 19.00 -6.64 -20.26
N CYS A 637 20.04 -5.80 -20.09
CA CYS A 637 20.69 -5.02 -21.15
C CYS A 637 22.04 -5.57 -21.59
N ASN A 638 22.81 -6.18 -20.66
CA ASN A 638 24.15 -6.72 -20.91
C ASN A 638 24.16 -8.26 -21.00
N VAL A 639 23.00 -8.82 -21.35
CA VAL A 639 22.98 -10.13 -21.98
C VAL A 639 23.59 -9.95 -23.36
N ASP A 640 24.89 -10.20 -23.44
CA ASP A 640 25.55 -10.38 -24.72
C ASP A 640 24.77 -11.50 -25.42
N LEU A 641 24.18 -11.22 -26.58
CA LEU A 641 23.47 -12.26 -27.35
C LEU A 641 24.42 -13.42 -27.72
N LEU A 642 25.74 -13.21 -27.57
CA LEU A 642 26.81 -14.19 -27.70
C LEU A 642 27.09 -15.01 -26.41
N LYS A 643 26.55 -14.67 -25.24
CA LYS A 643 26.59 -15.50 -24.01
C LYS A 643 25.54 -16.62 -23.98
N PHE A 644 24.75 -16.73 -25.04
CA PHE A 644 23.97 -17.92 -25.37
C PHE A 644 24.72 -18.88 -26.30
N ASP A 645 25.96 -18.54 -26.70
CA ASP A 645 26.80 -19.41 -27.50
C ASP A 645 27.86 -20.11 -26.64
N SER A 646 27.98 -21.41 -26.86
CA SER A 646 28.79 -22.33 -26.08
C SER A 646 30.20 -22.47 -26.69
N THR A 647 31.20 -21.75 -26.17
CA THR A 647 32.63 -22.17 -26.24
C THR A 647 33.54 -21.41 -25.26
N PRO A 648 34.63 -22.01 -24.72
CA PRO A 648 35.26 -21.60 -23.45
C PRO A 648 36.75 -21.18 -23.53
N GLN A 649 37.20 -20.30 -22.61
CA GLN A 649 38.57 -20.16 -22.05
C GLN A 649 38.53 -18.94 -21.09
N GLU A 650 39.08 -18.84 -19.88
CA GLU A 650 40.12 -19.51 -19.09
C GLU A 650 39.89 -19.11 -17.61
N TYR A 651 40.72 -19.60 -16.68
CA TYR A 651 40.68 -19.49 -15.21
C TYR A 651 39.95 -20.62 -14.49
N GLY A 652 40.76 -21.65 -14.18
CA GLY A 652 40.47 -22.92 -13.51
C GLY A 652 39.85 -22.84 -12.11
N ILE A 653 38.65 -22.28 -12.05
CA ILE A 653 37.61 -22.65 -11.09
C ILE A 653 36.45 -23.13 -11.97
N ASP A 654 35.95 -24.35 -11.76
CA ASP A 654 34.90 -24.90 -12.62
C ASP A 654 33.71 -23.92 -12.67
N ASN A 655 33.25 -23.63 -13.88
CA ASN A 655 32.10 -22.76 -14.14
C ASN A 655 30.87 -23.25 -13.38
N LYS A 656 30.73 -24.55 -13.11
CA LYS A 656 29.68 -25.06 -12.22
C LYS A 656 29.85 -24.61 -10.78
N GLU A 657 31.05 -24.59 -10.22
CA GLU A 657 31.27 -24.23 -8.82
C GLU A 657 31.08 -22.73 -8.58
N LYS A 658 31.55 -21.88 -9.50
CA LYS A 658 31.27 -20.43 -9.50
C LYS A 658 29.78 -20.14 -9.68
N LEU A 659 29.12 -20.83 -10.61
CA LEU A 659 27.67 -20.73 -10.84
C LEU A 659 26.89 -21.24 -9.62
N GLN A 660 27.38 -22.27 -8.93
CA GLN A 660 26.73 -22.88 -7.78
C GLN A 660 26.91 -22.06 -6.51
N ILE A 661 28.08 -21.45 -6.28
CA ILE A 661 28.32 -20.48 -5.20
C ILE A 661 27.48 -19.22 -5.44
N GLY A 662 27.50 -18.67 -6.66
CA GLY A 662 26.65 -17.52 -7.06
C GLY A 662 25.15 -17.82 -6.97
N LEU A 663 24.71 -19.02 -7.42
CA LEU A 663 23.33 -19.49 -7.29
C LEU A 663 22.94 -19.77 -5.85
N LEU A 664 23.83 -20.21 -4.96
CA LEU A 664 23.54 -20.53 -3.55
C LEU A 664 23.41 -19.26 -2.71
N THR A 665 24.33 -18.32 -2.85
CA THR A 665 24.33 -17.04 -2.11
C THR A 665 23.25 -16.10 -2.64
N SER A 666 23.03 -16.07 -3.96
CA SER A 666 21.94 -15.30 -4.56
C SER A 666 20.60 -16.02 -4.43
N ASN A 667 20.53 -17.37 -4.32
CA ASN A 667 19.27 -18.07 -4.06
C ASN A 667 18.67 -17.68 -2.73
N LEU A 668 19.44 -17.53 -1.67
CA LEU A 668 18.85 -17.25 -0.35
C LEU A 668 18.18 -15.87 -0.37
N LEU A 669 18.83 -14.88 -0.97
CA LEU A 669 18.29 -13.52 -1.13
C LEU A 669 17.13 -13.48 -2.15
N LEU A 670 17.26 -14.12 -3.32
CA LEU A 670 16.18 -14.25 -4.32
C LEU A 670 15.03 -15.12 -3.80
N GLN A 671 15.28 -16.13 -2.98
CA GLN A 671 14.24 -16.93 -2.35
C GLN A 671 13.53 -16.13 -1.28
N ASP A 672 14.18 -15.25 -0.53
CA ASP A 672 13.52 -14.40 0.46
C ASP A 672 12.78 -13.22 -0.19
N ILE A 673 13.29 -12.64 -1.28
CA ILE A 673 12.62 -11.60 -2.07
C ILE A 673 11.45 -12.17 -2.90
N ILE A 674 11.63 -13.32 -3.57
CA ILE A 674 10.59 -13.97 -4.40
C ILE A 674 9.65 -14.83 -3.53
N LYS A 675 9.98 -15.18 -2.28
CA LYS A 675 9.15 -16.06 -1.42
C LYS A 675 7.72 -15.54 -1.29
N ASN A 676 7.56 -14.22 -1.31
CA ASN A 676 6.31 -13.56 -0.98
C ASN A 676 5.84 -12.58 -2.08
N LEU A 677 6.49 -12.52 -3.24
CA LEU A 677 6.20 -11.47 -4.23
C LEU A 677 4.79 -11.61 -4.86
N GLU A 678 3.95 -10.59 -4.73
CA GLU A 678 2.75 -10.36 -5.57
C GLU A 678 3.15 -9.38 -6.68
N ILE A 679 2.78 -9.70 -7.93
CA ILE A 679 3.01 -8.82 -9.08
C ILE A 679 1.68 -8.48 -9.72
N THR A 680 1.40 -7.20 -9.87
CA THR A 680 0.15 -6.68 -10.41
C THR A 680 0.41 -5.80 -11.63
N PHE A 681 -0.38 -5.99 -12.68
CA PHE A 681 -0.37 -5.22 -13.92
C PHE A 681 -1.75 -4.59 -14.12
N GLU A 682 -1.82 -3.27 -14.20
CA GLU A 682 -3.03 -2.51 -14.45
C GLU A 682 -2.90 -1.79 -15.80
N LEU A 683 -3.73 -2.15 -16.78
CA LEU A 683 -3.77 -1.48 -18.09
C LEU A 683 -4.88 -0.44 -18.11
N TYR A 684 -4.51 0.80 -18.35
CA TYR A 684 -5.39 1.95 -18.48
C TYR A 684 -5.49 2.43 -19.93
N GLU A 685 -6.66 2.93 -20.31
CA GLU A 685 -6.94 3.55 -21.60
C GLU A 685 -7.61 4.91 -21.37
N ARG A 686 -7.28 5.92 -22.17
CA ARG A 686 -8.02 7.18 -22.31
C ARG A 686 -8.11 7.60 -23.77
N HIS A 687 -8.99 8.54 -24.09
CA HIS A 687 -9.08 9.23 -25.38
C HIS A 687 -8.56 10.65 -25.23
N ARG A 688 -7.80 11.13 -26.22
CA ARG A 688 -7.26 12.48 -26.19
C ARG A 688 -8.30 13.51 -26.66
N GLY A 689 -9.23 13.86 -25.79
CA GLY A 689 -10.36 14.73 -26.15
C GLY A 689 -11.44 13.99 -26.95
N LEU A 690 -12.45 14.73 -27.44
CA LEU A 690 -13.69 14.18 -27.99
C LEU A 690 -13.52 13.30 -29.24
N ASN A 691 -12.48 13.54 -30.04
CA ASN A 691 -12.20 12.84 -31.30
C ASN A 691 -10.74 12.36 -31.40
N GLY A 692 -10.01 12.27 -30.27
CA GLY A 692 -8.59 11.95 -30.29
C GLY A 692 -8.28 10.47 -30.25
N ASP A 693 -7.06 10.13 -30.65
CA ASP A 693 -6.53 8.78 -30.57
C ASP A 693 -6.57 8.22 -29.14
N LYS A 694 -6.71 6.90 -29.06
CA LYS A 694 -6.61 6.17 -27.79
C LYS A 694 -5.18 6.17 -27.28
N GLU A 695 -5.02 6.55 -26.03
CA GLU A 695 -3.76 6.44 -25.30
C GLU A 695 -3.85 5.32 -24.27
N TYR A 696 -2.73 4.60 -24.11
CA TYR A 696 -2.61 3.48 -23.18
C TYR A 696 -1.54 3.77 -22.12
N SER A 697 -1.79 3.30 -20.90
CA SER A 697 -0.83 3.35 -19.78
C SER A 697 -0.84 2.02 -19.04
N LEU A 698 0.33 1.51 -18.68
CA LEU A 698 0.51 0.30 -17.90
C LEU A 698 1.12 0.68 -16.55
N ARG A 699 0.52 0.23 -15.45
CA ARG A 699 1.09 0.31 -14.11
C ARG A 699 1.51 -1.09 -13.65
N ILE A 700 2.73 -1.24 -13.17
CA ILE A 700 3.30 -2.49 -12.68
C ILE A 700 3.65 -2.32 -11.21
N ALA A 701 3.06 -3.14 -10.36
CA ALA A 701 3.20 -3.11 -8.92
C ALA A 701 3.84 -4.41 -8.41
N PHE A 702 4.84 -4.31 -7.54
CA PHE A 702 5.47 -5.43 -6.86
C PHE A 702 5.29 -5.29 -5.35
N SER A 703 4.68 -6.28 -4.70
CA SER A 703 4.56 -6.33 -3.23
C SER A 703 5.37 -7.49 -2.65
N PRO A 704 6.11 -7.31 -1.53
CA PRO A 704 6.75 -8.39 -0.79
C PRO A 704 5.78 -9.37 -0.09
N GLY A 705 4.47 -9.33 -0.36
CA GLY A 705 3.49 -10.23 0.26
C GLY A 705 2.08 -9.68 0.29
N ALA A 706 1.09 -10.57 0.43
CA ALA A 706 -0.32 -10.19 0.65
C ALA A 706 -0.55 -9.28 1.89
N HIS A 707 0.46 -9.13 2.75
CA HIS A 707 0.45 -8.32 3.97
C HIS A 707 1.36 -7.11 3.95
N ASP A 708 2.20 -6.96 2.92
CA ASP A 708 3.16 -5.88 2.88
C ASP A 708 2.53 -4.63 2.21
N PRO A 709 2.40 -3.49 2.93
CA PRO A 709 1.86 -2.26 2.36
C PRO A 709 2.85 -1.55 1.40
N ASN A 710 4.08 -2.04 1.30
CA ASN A 710 5.15 -1.44 0.50
C ASN A 710 5.19 -2.05 -0.90
N ILE A 711 4.43 -1.44 -1.80
CA ILE A 711 4.43 -1.79 -3.22
C ILE A 711 5.49 -0.94 -3.94
N LEU A 712 6.44 -1.58 -4.64
CA LEU A 712 7.27 -0.91 -5.65
C LEU A 712 6.41 -0.71 -6.91
N ASP A 713 6.26 0.53 -7.37
CA ASP A 713 5.32 0.91 -8.43
C ASP A 713 6.07 1.50 -9.64
N LEU A 714 5.72 1.07 -10.84
CA LEU A 714 6.34 1.49 -12.09
C LEU A 714 5.26 1.76 -13.13
N GLN A 715 5.11 3.03 -13.53
CA GLN A 715 4.10 3.47 -14.51
C GLN A 715 4.76 3.74 -15.87
N LEU A 716 4.18 3.18 -16.94
CA LEU A 716 4.60 3.32 -18.33
C LEU A 716 3.44 3.91 -19.13
N ASP A 717 3.69 4.92 -19.97
CA ASP A 717 2.70 5.45 -20.91
C ASP A 717 3.33 5.82 -22.28
N ALA A 718 2.48 6.19 -23.25
CA ALA A 718 2.91 6.48 -24.62
C ALA A 718 3.75 7.76 -24.79
N ARG A 719 3.76 8.68 -23.81
CA ARG A 719 4.48 9.97 -23.89
C ARG A 719 5.72 10.05 -23.01
N HIS A 720 5.81 9.25 -21.95
CA HIS A 720 6.84 9.32 -20.92
C HIS A 720 7.37 7.92 -20.57
N CYS A 721 8.59 7.66 -21.02
CA CYS A 721 9.38 6.57 -20.49
C CYS A 721 9.82 6.95 -19.06
N LEU A 722 9.05 6.46 -18.08
CA LEU A 722 9.35 6.30 -16.65
C LEU A 722 9.29 7.55 -15.78
N ASN A 723 8.27 7.57 -14.94
CA ASN A 723 8.37 8.14 -13.60
C ASN A 723 8.36 6.98 -12.61
N VAL A 724 9.47 6.77 -11.88
CA VAL A 724 9.43 6.08 -10.59
C VAL A 724 8.83 7.12 -9.64
N ALA A 725 7.58 6.98 -9.25
CA ALA A 725 6.99 7.89 -8.27
C ALA A 725 7.79 7.73 -6.96
N PRO A 726 8.53 8.75 -6.48
CA PRO A 726 9.14 8.68 -5.17
C PRO A 726 8.00 8.69 -4.15
N ARG A 727 7.95 7.69 -3.26
CA ARG A 727 7.18 7.86 -2.03
C ARG A 727 8.06 8.53 -0.98
N MET A 728 7.69 9.75 -0.62
CA MET A 728 8.04 10.35 0.68
C MET A 728 7.45 9.54 1.84
#